data_AF-A0A0U3I552-F1
#
_entry.id   AF-A0A0U3I552-F1
#
_cell.length_a   1.000
_cell.length_b   1.000
_cell.length_c   1.000
_cell.angle_alpha   90.00
_cell.angle_beta   90.00
_cell.angle_gamma   90.00
#
_symmetry.space_group_name_H-M   'P 1'
#
loop_
_entity.id
_entity.type
_entity.pdbx_description
1 polymer ?
#
loop_
_entity_poly.entity_id
_entity_poly.type
_entity_poly.pdbx_seq_one_letter_code
_entity_poly.pdbx_strand_id
1 'polypeptide(L)'
;MRFLLGSLVIALLAGCGGGSSESTGNATPGTQGGQSSTHNTAPTLKSDEGTWVISANVQSTKRFELSDREGDSVSVSPEDLPEWLKLDQTGNAFSLTAEPGIFDVDTHSIALVLSDSKDRSAQTIVIQVTADPGSHPSETITLSDDVVQGTWSNQSGDVLFHFTDDNKGLGLYKDQGFAFDWNNLDDIELTTREAECIAHCSRTQFLPIEVVAQQGDKIAVKIHAGEQDYELVVLTKGDVKSLEHTYYIEQRLSDDIYVSKLSTSTSLPSLIGGVLTIDYEDYKQQVPFHYAPYYDGDNYLILSGGPERNLFGRSLEKEFLNTSTQTFKKLSFDPNILSAKIAAAKGDFVALEFVYRFEIVPTLDSGIVPEAEWGNYEGLDDVMVPRRSYKIYRGLEMMDIPELSAGSQTLGLSPILSGELSTGGTFSAVNTTLEFTSATAGVYTATDGVTGEQHRLDVSVSKTQDTLSYTFADYTQTVRYGQFFNNQSAYIRERGGDSPFILASIAKLPGQVEPTQADYMRTFYIDTMDLNNKGRHLVLEPQSDGRAIIYTGGIFGPNGRWQMEEDNSMSFILPCNEDTYAECLSAQTEKNVLNFKLLYKQREGYWFMREHTHYSQDDNQQWNSRITHNMQFLRVCDVCYYSSN
;
A
#
# COMPACT_ATOMS: atom_id res chain seq x y z
N MET A 1 -9.25 24.94 -11.83
CA MET A 1 -9.12 26.40 -12.07
C MET A 1 -8.24 26.99 -10.98
N ARG A 2 -7.22 27.75 -11.39
CA ARG A 2 -6.16 28.47 -10.63
C ARG A 2 -4.83 27.73 -10.33
N PHE A 3 -3.96 27.86 -11.33
CA PHE A 3 -2.51 28.06 -11.34
C PHE A 3 -1.87 28.73 -10.09
N LEU A 4 -0.62 28.34 -9.77
CA LEU A 4 0.59 29.19 -9.64
C LEU A 4 1.77 28.28 -9.19
N LEU A 5 2.74 27.97 -10.06
CA LEU A 5 4.00 28.68 -10.37
C LEU A 5 5.16 28.30 -9.44
N GLY A 6 6.02 27.41 -9.96
CA GLY A 6 7.33 27.08 -9.40
C GLY A 6 8.35 28.18 -9.66
N SER A 7 9.20 28.43 -8.67
CA SER A 7 10.26 29.44 -8.70
C SER A 7 11.60 28.77 -8.98
N LEU A 8 12.20 29.09 -10.13
CA LEU A 8 13.54 28.68 -10.53
C LEU A 8 14.57 29.67 -9.97
N VAL A 9 15.56 29.17 -9.21
CA VAL A 9 16.67 29.98 -8.68
C VAL A 9 17.80 30.03 -9.70
N ILE A 10 18.14 31.23 -10.17
CA ILE A 10 19.31 31.52 -11.01
C ILE A 10 20.41 32.09 -10.11
N ALA A 11 21.55 31.40 -10.03
CA ALA A 11 22.74 31.89 -9.34
C ALA A 11 23.60 32.73 -10.31
N LEU A 12 23.72 34.03 -10.04
CA LEU A 12 24.65 34.96 -10.67
C LEU A 12 25.98 34.95 -9.91
N LEU A 13 27.08 34.59 -10.58
CA LEU A 13 28.44 34.84 -10.10
C LEU A 13 28.92 36.19 -10.68
N ALA A 14 28.97 37.20 -9.82
CA ALA A 14 29.65 38.47 -10.06
C ALA A 14 31.06 38.41 -9.43
N GLY A 15 32.10 38.41 -10.26
CA GLY A 15 33.49 38.61 -9.85
C GLY A 15 33.97 39.99 -10.26
N CYS A 16 34.04 40.91 -9.30
CA CYS A 16 34.63 42.25 -9.48
C CYS A 16 36.05 42.23 -8.89
N GLY A 17 37.07 42.26 -9.76
CA GLY A 17 38.47 42.46 -9.37
C GLY A 17 38.88 43.92 -9.64
N GLY A 18 39.18 44.66 -8.58
CA GLY A 18 39.70 46.04 -8.64
C GLY A 18 41.22 46.12 -8.59
N GLY A 19 41.76 47.26 -9.04
CA GLY A 19 43.16 47.63 -8.79
C GLY A 19 43.68 48.71 -9.73
N SER A 20 43.59 49.97 -9.31
CA SER A 20 44.17 51.16 -9.95
C SER A 20 45.60 51.45 -9.48
N SER A 21 46.48 51.91 -10.38
CA SER A 21 47.56 52.84 -10.05
C SER A 21 48.05 53.62 -11.27
N GLU A 22 48.24 54.92 -11.08
CA GLU A 22 48.74 55.90 -12.06
C GLU A 22 50.28 56.07 -12.02
N SER A 23 50.78 56.66 -13.13
CA SER A 23 52.07 57.35 -13.36
C SER A 23 53.26 56.45 -13.75
N THR A 24 54.01 56.69 -14.84
CA THR A 24 54.59 57.96 -15.31
C THR A 24 55.05 57.87 -16.79
N GLY A 25 54.96 58.99 -17.52
CA GLY A 25 56.05 59.56 -18.35
C GLY A 25 56.52 58.90 -19.67
N ASN A 26 55.99 59.41 -20.79
CA ASN A 26 56.61 59.69 -22.11
C ASN A 26 57.81 58.88 -22.64
N ALA A 27 57.64 58.26 -23.83
CA ALA A 27 58.55 58.39 -25.00
C ALA A 27 57.99 57.73 -26.30
N THR A 28 57.76 58.55 -27.33
CA THR A 28 57.91 58.34 -28.80
C THR A 28 57.24 57.16 -29.55
N PRO A 29 56.87 57.35 -30.84
CA PRO A 29 55.88 56.54 -31.55
C PRO A 29 56.51 55.43 -32.41
N GLY A 30 55.82 54.30 -32.47
CA GLY A 30 56.11 53.23 -33.42
C GLY A 30 54.94 52.25 -33.53
N THR A 31 54.23 52.35 -34.66
CA THR A 31 53.57 51.27 -35.42
C THR A 31 53.07 50.03 -34.66
N GLN A 32 51.76 49.76 -34.70
CA GLN A 32 51.21 48.47 -35.15
C GLN A 32 49.67 48.45 -35.20
N GLY A 33 49.14 47.82 -36.25
CA GLY A 33 48.06 46.83 -36.13
C GLY A 33 46.63 47.33 -35.96
N GLY A 34 45.96 47.67 -37.07
CA GLY A 34 44.50 47.55 -37.14
C GLY A 34 44.11 46.11 -37.47
N GLN A 35 44.03 45.24 -36.47
CA GLN A 35 43.33 43.95 -36.58
C GLN A 35 41.93 44.10 -36.00
N SER A 36 40.93 44.14 -36.87
CA SER A 36 39.55 43.85 -36.51
C SER A 36 39.43 42.33 -36.39
N SER A 37 39.37 41.79 -35.18
CA SER A 37 38.93 40.41 -34.98
C SER A 37 37.41 40.39 -35.19
N THR A 38 36.97 39.91 -36.35
CA THR A 38 35.56 39.54 -36.56
C THR A 38 35.26 38.34 -35.65
N HIS A 39 34.52 38.57 -34.57
CA HIS A 39 34.02 37.51 -33.70
C HIS A 39 32.97 36.69 -34.48
N ASN A 40 33.16 35.37 -34.57
CA ASN A 40 32.21 34.44 -35.18
C ASN A 40 31.11 34.07 -34.16
N THR A 41 29.89 33.76 -34.60
CA THR A 41 28.79 33.38 -33.70
C THR A 41 28.37 31.96 -34.00
N ALA A 42 28.32 31.08 -32.99
CA ALA A 42 27.88 29.71 -33.19
C ALA A 42 26.45 29.64 -33.79
N PRO A 43 26.18 28.72 -34.73
CA PRO A 43 24.88 28.59 -35.37
C PRO A 43 23.82 28.08 -34.37
N THR A 44 22.54 28.37 -34.63
CA THR A 44 21.41 28.05 -33.73
C THR A 44 20.19 27.56 -34.51
N LEU A 45 19.22 26.94 -33.84
CA LEU A 45 17.89 26.70 -34.40
C LEU A 45 17.11 28.02 -34.46
N LYS A 46 16.43 28.30 -35.57
CA LYS A 46 15.45 29.37 -35.63
C LYS A 46 14.18 28.87 -34.94
N SER A 47 13.90 29.43 -33.76
CA SER A 47 12.68 29.33 -32.94
C SER A 47 12.69 28.34 -31.76
N ASP A 48 11.89 28.70 -30.74
CA ASP A 48 11.49 27.87 -29.60
C ASP A 48 10.44 26.84 -30.05
N GLU A 49 10.81 25.93 -30.95
CA GLU A 49 9.91 24.83 -31.28
C GLU A 49 9.89 23.85 -30.12
N GLY A 50 8.80 23.87 -29.35
CA GLY A 50 8.56 22.92 -28.27
C GLY A 50 8.49 21.45 -28.74
N THR A 51 8.04 20.57 -27.84
CA THR A 51 7.94 19.12 -28.07
C THR A 51 7.23 18.75 -29.38
N TRP A 52 7.83 17.87 -30.19
CA TRP A 52 7.22 17.30 -31.38
C TRP A 52 6.43 16.03 -31.01
N VAL A 53 5.11 16.12 -30.98
CA VAL A 53 4.22 14.98 -30.67
C VAL A 53 3.86 14.23 -31.95
N ILE A 54 4.09 12.92 -31.97
CA ILE A 54 3.78 12.00 -33.09
C ILE A 54 3.12 10.72 -32.57
N SER A 55 2.58 9.91 -33.49
CA SER A 55 1.92 8.64 -33.15
C SER A 55 2.74 7.44 -33.65
N ALA A 56 2.80 6.39 -32.84
CA ALA A 56 3.40 5.11 -33.22
C ALA A 56 2.69 4.50 -34.45
N ASN A 57 3.47 3.79 -35.27
CA ASN A 57 3.10 3.21 -36.55
C ASN A 57 2.65 4.23 -37.61
N VAL A 58 2.90 5.52 -37.40
CA VAL A 58 2.55 6.59 -38.34
C VAL A 58 3.80 7.37 -38.72
N GLN A 59 4.15 7.35 -40.01
CA GLN A 59 5.24 8.17 -40.51
C GLN A 59 4.90 9.66 -40.38
N SER A 60 5.82 10.43 -39.78
CA SER A 60 5.67 11.87 -39.56
C SER A 60 6.95 12.60 -39.96
N THR A 61 6.83 13.78 -40.57
CA THR A 61 7.99 14.60 -40.95
C THR A 61 7.86 16.01 -40.39
N LYS A 62 8.96 16.52 -39.81
CA LYS A 62 9.05 17.90 -39.33
C LYS A 62 10.32 18.57 -39.83
N ARG A 63 10.19 19.83 -40.27
CA ARG A 63 11.29 20.63 -40.81
C ARG A 63 11.73 21.68 -39.80
N PHE A 64 13.04 21.84 -39.65
CA PHE A 64 13.69 22.77 -38.75
C PHE A 64 14.59 23.72 -39.54
N GLU A 65 14.52 25.01 -39.21
CA GLU A 65 15.30 26.06 -39.88
C GLU A 65 16.52 26.44 -39.03
N LEU A 66 17.67 26.66 -39.67
CA LEU A 66 18.93 27.01 -39.02
C LEU A 66 19.18 28.53 -39.14
N SER A 67 19.83 29.10 -38.13
CA SER A 67 20.29 30.47 -38.09
C SER A 67 21.78 30.54 -37.90
N ASP A 68 22.43 31.31 -38.76
CA ASP A 68 23.81 31.75 -38.61
C ASP A 68 23.81 33.27 -38.81
N ARG A 69 24.51 34.01 -37.95
CA ARG A 69 24.47 35.48 -37.96
C ARG A 69 25.30 36.04 -39.11
N GLU A 70 26.39 35.37 -39.44
CA GLU A 70 27.33 35.73 -40.48
C GLU A 70 26.89 35.21 -41.87
N GLY A 71 25.88 34.33 -41.90
CA GLY A 71 25.35 33.72 -43.12
C GLY A 71 26.18 32.54 -43.61
N ASP A 72 27.03 31.99 -42.74
CA ASP A 72 27.84 30.82 -43.01
C ASP A 72 26.96 29.57 -43.20
N SER A 73 27.49 28.59 -43.94
CA SER A 73 26.82 27.31 -44.13
C SER A 73 26.88 26.48 -42.85
N VAL A 74 25.72 26.11 -42.33
CA VAL A 74 25.63 25.29 -41.11
C VAL A 74 25.57 23.81 -41.49
N SER A 75 26.23 22.96 -40.72
CA SER A 75 26.13 21.50 -40.76
C SER A 75 25.47 20.98 -39.49
N VAL A 76 24.62 19.96 -39.61
CA VAL A 76 23.94 19.30 -38.49
C VAL A 76 24.51 17.89 -38.35
N SER A 77 24.91 17.51 -37.14
CA SER A 77 25.39 16.17 -36.83
C SER A 77 24.65 15.63 -35.61
N PRO A 78 23.86 14.55 -35.73
CA PRO A 78 23.28 13.88 -34.57
C PRO A 78 24.35 13.08 -33.83
N GLU A 79 24.24 12.99 -32.51
CA GLU A 79 25.16 12.17 -31.70
C GLU A 79 24.76 10.69 -31.72
N ASP A 80 23.48 10.38 -31.47
CA ASP A 80 22.92 9.03 -31.52
C ASP A 80 21.44 9.11 -31.98
N LEU A 81 21.18 8.73 -33.23
CA LEU A 81 19.84 8.81 -33.81
C LEU A 81 19.12 7.45 -33.68
N PRO A 82 17.88 7.39 -33.14
CA PRO A 82 17.10 6.15 -33.12
C PRO A 82 16.88 5.60 -34.53
N GLU A 83 16.78 4.27 -34.67
CA GLU A 83 16.60 3.62 -35.99
C GLU A 83 15.32 4.07 -36.72
N TRP A 84 14.28 4.43 -35.97
CA TRP A 84 13.02 4.94 -36.50
C TRP A 84 13.07 6.41 -36.94
N LEU A 85 14.17 7.12 -36.70
CA LEU A 85 14.36 8.52 -37.05
C LEU A 85 15.36 8.65 -38.20
N LYS A 86 15.11 9.57 -39.13
CA LYS A 86 16.03 9.92 -40.22
C LYS A 86 16.19 11.43 -40.30
N LEU A 87 17.44 11.88 -40.48
CA LEU A 87 17.78 13.28 -40.64
C LEU A 87 18.27 13.54 -42.05
N ASP A 88 17.58 14.44 -42.76
CA ASP A 88 17.98 14.91 -44.09
C ASP A 88 18.17 16.42 -44.07
N GLN A 89 19.40 16.88 -44.36
CA GLN A 89 19.71 18.30 -44.43
C GLN A 89 19.67 18.82 -45.87
N THR A 90 19.10 20.00 -46.08
CA THR A 90 19.12 20.71 -47.36
C THR A 90 19.32 22.21 -47.15
N GLY A 91 20.52 22.70 -47.41
CA GLY A 91 20.88 24.10 -47.17
C GLY A 91 20.87 24.44 -45.67
N ASN A 92 20.32 25.60 -45.31
CA ASN A 92 20.21 26.07 -43.93
C ASN A 92 18.95 25.55 -43.21
N ALA A 93 18.57 24.32 -43.50
CA ALA A 93 17.46 23.63 -42.85
C ALA A 93 17.66 22.12 -42.91
N PHE A 94 17.04 21.40 -41.99
CA PHE A 94 16.98 19.94 -42.01
C PHE A 94 15.55 19.47 -41.75
N SER A 95 15.24 18.25 -42.17
CA SER A 95 13.99 17.58 -41.86
C SER A 95 14.27 16.31 -41.09
N LEU A 96 13.46 16.06 -40.07
CA LEU A 96 13.38 14.78 -39.39
C LEU A 96 12.19 14.01 -39.93
N THR A 97 12.41 12.80 -40.41
CA THR A 97 11.36 11.85 -40.77
C THR A 97 11.37 10.73 -39.74
N ALA A 98 10.28 10.59 -39.00
CA ALA A 98 10.08 9.63 -37.94
C ALA A 98 9.09 8.55 -38.37
N GLU A 99 9.40 7.29 -38.11
CA GLU A 99 8.52 6.13 -38.29
C GLU A 99 8.62 5.20 -37.07
N PRO A 100 8.21 5.68 -35.88
CA PRO A 100 8.32 4.90 -34.64
C PRO A 100 7.36 3.71 -34.65
N GLY A 101 7.78 2.58 -34.09
CA GLY A 101 6.92 1.45 -33.79
C GLY A 101 6.21 1.58 -32.44
N ILE A 102 5.38 0.60 -32.09
CA ILE A 102 4.67 0.60 -30.80
C ILE A 102 5.61 0.54 -29.58
N PHE A 103 6.78 -0.07 -29.74
CA PHE A 103 7.78 -0.18 -28.68
C PHE A 103 8.62 1.10 -28.50
N ASP A 104 8.41 2.11 -29.36
CA ASP A 104 9.04 3.42 -29.30
C ASP A 104 8.14 4.48 -28.63
N VAL A 105 6.98 4.09 -28.08
CA VAL A 105 6.07 4.97 -27.33
C VAL A 105 6.75 5.44 -26.03
N ASP A 106 7.38 6.62 -26.09
CA ASP A 106 8.00 7.33 -24.97
C ASP A 106 8.33 8.78 -25.39
N THR A 107 8.94 9.54 -24.50
CA THR A 107 9.59 10.82 -24.77
C THR A 107 11.08 10.62 -25.07
N HIS A 108 11.48 10.98 -26.28
CA HIS A 108 12.86 10.85 -26.77
C HIS A 108 13.54 12.22 -26.87
N SER A 109 14.76 12.33 -26.35
CA SER A 109 15.59 13.55 -26.47
C SER A 109 16.70 13.33 -27.48
N ILE A 110 16.64 14.02 -28.61
CA ILE A 110 17.59 13.89 -29.71
C ILE A 110 18.63 15.01 -29.60
N ALA A 111 19.88 14.63 -29.31
CA ALA A 111 21.02 15.55 -29.25
C ALA A 111 21.57 15.82 -30.66
N LEU A 112 21.72 17.10 -30.98
CA LEU A 112 22.24 17.59 -32.25
C LEU A 112 23.40 18.56 -32.01
N VAL A 113 24.42 18.48 -32.84
CA VAL A 113 25.52 19.45 -32.91
C VAL A 113 25.39 20.26 -34.19
N LEU A 114 25.27 21.58 -34.05
CA LEU A 114 25.31 22.53 -35.16
C LEU A 114 26.72 23.10 -35.30
N SER A 115 27.23 23.20 -36.52
CA SER A 115 28.59 23.69 -36.80
C SER A 115 28.64 24.50 -38.09
N ASP A 116 29.21 25.70 -38.03
CA ASP A 116 29.47 26.59 -39.18
C ASP A 116 30.93 26.47 -39.69
N SER A 117 31.66 25.45 -39.21
CA SER A 117 33.11 25.19 -39.40
C SER A 117 34.08 26.03 -38.55
N LYS A 118 33.60 27.06 -37.86
CA LYS A 118 34.39 27.94 -36.99
C LYS A 118 34.02 27.78 -35.53
N ASP A 119 32.73 27.67 -35.23
CA ASP A 119 32.15 27.42 -33.92
C ASP A 119 31.07 26.34 -33.96
N ARG A 120 30.64 25.89 -32.78
CA ARG A 120 29.64 24.85 -32.61
C ARG A 120 28.64 25.20 -31.52
N SER A 121 27.41 24.70 -31.66
CA SER A 121 26.41 24.71 -30.58
C SER A 121 25.76 23.35 -30.44
N ALA A 122 25.40 23.00 -29.21
CA ALA A 122 24.59 21.82 -28.91
C ALA A 122 23.12 22.21 -28.85
N GLN A 123 22.25 21.37 -29.41
CA GLN A 123 20.81 21.54 -29.43
C GLN A 123 20.13 20.23 -29.06
N THR A 124 18.93 20.31 -28.49
CA THR A 124 18.14 19.13 -28.13
C THR A 124 16.73 19.28 -28.70
N ILE A 125 16.25 18.23 -29.37
CA ILE A 125 14.86 18.13 -29.83
C ILE A 125 14.16 17.07 -29.00
N VAL A 126 13.01 17.44 -28.41
CA VAL A 126 12.15 16.50 -27.68
C VAL A 126 11.06 15.98 -28.63
N ILE A 127 11.00 14.67 -28.81
CA ILE A 127 9.97 13.97 -29.59
C ILE A 127 9.13 13.13 -28.63
N GLN A 128 7.83 13.36 -28.59
CA GLN A 128 6.90 12.56 -27.79
C GLN A 128 6.14 11.62 -28.71
N VAL A 129 6.40 10.32 -28.60
CA VAL A 129 5.68 9.28 -29.35
C VAL A 129 4.49 8.83 -28.51
N THR A 130 3.31 8.80 -29.11
CA THR A 130 2.04 8.40 -28.47
C THR A 130 1.44 7.18 -29.18
N ALA A 131 0.65 6.40 -28.47
CA ALA A 131 -0.17 5.34 -29.06
C ALA A 131 -1.53 5.93 -29.48
N ASP A 132 -1.94 5.75 -30.74
CA ASP A 132 -3.29 6.06 -31.20
C ASP A 132 -4.09 4.75 -31.33
N PRO A 133 -5.18 4.55 -30.58
CA PRO A 133 -6.04 3.37 -30.69
C PRO A 133 -6.37 2.93 -32.12
N GLY A 134 -6.47 3.87 -33.06
CA GLY A 134 -6.77 3.60 -34.48
C GLY A 134 -5.59 3.09 -35.33
N SER A 135 -4.35 3.14 -34.85
CA SER A 135 -3.12 2.81 -35.60
C SER A 135 -2.46 1.48 -35.20
N HIS A 136 -3.13 0.66 -34.38
CA HIS A 136 -2.57 -0.60 -33.87
C HIS A 136 -3.09 -1.82 -34.63
N PRO A 137 -2.32 -2.93 -34.64
CA PRO A 137 -2.78 -4.21 -35.17
C PRO A 137 -4.09 -4.63 -34.48
N SER A 138 -5.08 -5.04 -35.28
CA SER A 138 -6.35 -5.57 -34.76
C SER A 138 -6.25 -7.03 -34.32
N GLU A 139 -5.19 -7.73 -34.73
CA GLU A 139 -4.96 -9.14 -34.40
C GLU A 139 -4.28 -9.28 -33.04
N THR A 140 -4.83 -10.13 -32.20
CA THR A 140 -4.22 -10.54 -30.94
C THR A 140 -3.24 -11.70 -31.17
N ILE A 141 -2.24 -11.81 -30.31
CA ILE A 141 -1.21 -12.84 -30.34
C ILE A 141 -1.33 -13.66 -29.06
N THR A 142 -1.63 -14.95 -29.18
CA THR A 142 -1.60 -15.86 -28.03
C THR A 142 -0.15 -16.21 -27.68
N LEU A 143 0.24 -16.00 -26.43
CA LEU A 143 1.54 -16.39 -25.90
C LEU A 143 1.42 -17.76 -25.22
N SER A 144 2.51 -18.53 -25.12
CA SER A 144 2.51 -19.74 -24.28
C SER A 144 2.70 -19.39 -22.80
N ASP A 145 2.23 -20.24 -21.90
CA ASP A 145 2.36 -20.01 -20.45
C ASP A 145 3.81 -19.77 -20.02
N ASP A 146 4.78 -20.53 -20.55
CA ASP A 146 6.21 -20.34 -20.28
C ASP A 146 6.72 -18.93 -20.65
N VAL A 147 6.10 -18.29 -21.65
CA VAL A 147 6.42 -16.92 -22.05
C VAL A 147 5.75 -15.93 -21.12
N VAL A 148 4.51 -16.17 -20.71
CA VAL A 148 3.75 -15.30 -19.79
C VAL A 148 4.35 -15.30 -18.38
N GLN A 149 4.76 -16.47 -17.87
CA GLN A 149 5.34 -16.63 -16.54
C GLN A 149 6.50 -15.67 -16.26
N GLY A 150 6.58 -15.19 -15.01
CA GLY A 150 7.56 -14.20 -14.55
C GLY A 150 6.99 -12.80 -14.40
N THR A 151 7.88 -11.82 -14.23
CA THR A 151 7.50 -10.43 -13.96
C THR A 151 7.52 -9.59 -15.22
N TRP A 152 6.40 -8.91 -15.48
CA TRP A 152 6.21 -7.94 -16.55
C TRP A 152 5.88 -6.58 -15.94
N SER A 153 6.54 -5.53 -16.39
CA SER A 153 6.23 -4.17 -15.92
C SER A 153 6.39 -3.14 -17.02
N ASN A 154 5.64 -2.05 -16.94
CA ASN A 154 5.88 -0.89 -17.79
C ASN A 154 7.05 -0.05 -17.24
N GLN A 155 7.47 0.97 -17.98
CA GLN A 155 8.63 1.79 -17.60
C GLN A 155 8.39 2.61 -16.33
N SER A 156 7.22 3.23 -16.19
CA SER A 156 6.81 4.02 -15.01
C SER A 156 6.64 3.20 -13.74
N GLY A 157 6.32 1.91 -13.86
CA GLY A 157 6.15 0.99 -12.74
C GLY A 157 4.77 1.01 -12.09
N ASP A 158 3.82 1.78 -12.60
CA ASP A 158 2.40 1.79 -12.19
C ASP A 158 1.59 0.62 -12.78
N VAL A 159 2.19 -0.15 -13.71
CA VAL A 159 1.68 -1.44 -14.18
C VAL A 159 2.75 -2.50 -14.00
N LEU A 160 2.45 -3.52 -13.18
CA LEU A 160 3.31 -4.67 -12.93
C LEU A 160 2.46 -5.92 -12.72
N PHE A 161 2.85 -7.02 -13.35
CA PHE A 161 2.25 -8.34 -13.16
C PHE A 161 3.34 -9.37 -12.91
N HIS A 162 3.19 -10.17 -11.87
CA HIS A 162 4.02 -11.34 -11.60
C HIS A 162 3.19 -12.61 -11.74
N PHE A 163 3.46 -13.40 -12.78
CA PHE A 163 2.77 -14.65 -13.09
C PHE A 163 3.57 -15.84 -12.57
N THR A 164 2.95 -16.68 -11.73
CA THR A 164 3.54 -17.90 -11.18
C THR A 164 3.17 -19.12 -12.03
N ASP A 165 3.87 -20.23 -11.79
CA ASP A 165 3.68 -21.51 -12.49
C ASP A 165 2.40 -22.27 -12.06
N ASP A 166 1.79 -21.90 -10.95
CA ASP A 166 0.55 -22.48 -10.42
C ASP A 166 -0.73 -21.70 -10.82
N ASN A 167 -0.68 -20.95 -11.92
CA ASN A 167 -1.77 -20.12 -12.44
C ASN A 167 -2.27 -19.03 -11.46
N LYS A 168 -1.37 -18.55 -10.60
CA LYS A 168 -1.62 -17.42 -9.70
C LYS A 168 -0.70 -16.25 -10.04
N GLY A 169 -0.91 -15.14 -9.36
CA GLY A 169 -0.04 -14.00 -9.49
C GLY A 169 -0.41 -12.83 -8.60
N LEU A 170 0.42 -11.80 -8.71
CA LEU A 170 0.26 -10.52 -8.03
C LEU A 170 0.38 -9.41 -9.06
N GLY A 171 -0.47 -8.40 -8.92
CA GLY A 171 -0.53 -7.27 -9.82
C GLY A 171 -0.47 -5.94 -9.08
N LEU A 172 0.09 -4.95 -9.76
CA LEU A 172 -0.12 -3.53 -9.52
C LEU A 172 -0.70 -2.95 -10.81
N TYR A 173 -1.85 -2.29 -10.70
CA TYR A 173 -2.43 -1.55 -11.81
C TYR A 173 -3.10 -0.28 -11.27
N LYS A 174 -2.69 0.88 -11.75
CA LYS A 174 -3.23 2.20 -11.35
C LYS A 174 -3.27 2.37 -9.82
N ASP A 175 -2.11 2.13 -9.19
CA ASP A 175 -1.88 2.20 -7.74
C ASP A 175 -2.61 1.16 -6.89
N GLN A 176 -3.35 0.22 -7.48
CA GLN A 176 -4.02 -0.85 -6.75
C GLN A 176 -3.21 -2.14 -6.81
N GLY A 177 -2.81 -2.63 -5.63
CA GLY A 177 -2.20 -3.96 -5.50
C GLY A 177 -3.28 -5.03 -5.35
N PHE A 178 -3.15 -6.14 -6.06
CA PHE A 178 -4.10 -7.25 -6.00
C PHE A 178 -3.42 -8.60 -6.24
N ALA A 179 -4.07 -9.66 -5.78
CA ALA A 179 -3.74 -11.02 -6.19
C ALA A 179 -4.69 -11.44 -7.33
N PHE A 180 -4.26 -12.37 -8.17
CA PHE A 180 -5.12 -12.91 -9.23
C PHE A 180 -4.86 -14.39 -9.46
N ASP A 181 -5.89 -15.07 -9.96
CA ASP A 181 -5.74 -16.34 -10.67
C ASP A 181 -5.79 -16.01 -12.18
N TRP A 182 -5.00 -16.70 -13.01
CA TRP A 182 -4.93 -16.42 -14.43
C TRP A 182 -5.12 -17.67 -15.30
N ASN A 183 -5.64 -17.45 -16.50
CA ASN A 183 -5.68 -18.43 -17.57
C ASN A 183 -5.22 -17.76 -18.87
N ASN A 184 -4.82 -18.57 -19.85
CA ASN A 184 -4.21 -18.10 -21.09
C ASN A 184 -4.64 -19.00 -22.25
N LEU A 185 -5.95 -19.07 -22.50
CA LEU A 185 -6.53 -19.91 -23.56
C LEU A 185 -6.47 -19.21 -24.92
N ASP A 186 -6.91 -17.96 -24.97
CA ASP A 186 -6.90 -17.11 -26.16
C ASP A 186 -6.22 -15.77 -25.83
N ASP A 187 -6.74 -15.09 -24.81
CA ASP A 187 -6.16 -13.93 -24.15
C ASP A 187 -5.71 -14.28 -22.72
N ILE A 188 -4.90 -13.42 -22.11
CA ILE A 188 -4.53 -13.57 -20.70
C ILE A 188 -5.67 -13.01 -19.85
N GLU A 189 -6.41 -13.91 -19.22
CA GLU A 189 -7.57 -13.56 -18.40
C GLU A 189 -7.21 -13.55 -16.93
N LEU A 190 -7.35 -12.39 -16.27
CA LEU A 190 -7.10 -12.28 -14.83
C LEU A 190 -8.42 -12.25 -14.04
N THR A 191 -8.51 -13.14 -13.06
CA THR A 191 -9.55 -13.12 -12.03
C THR A 191 -8.96 -12.49 -10.77
N THR A 192 -9.15 -11.17 -10.61
CA THR A 192 -8.47 -10.38 -9.57
C THR A 192 -9.24 -10.37 -8.25
N ARG A 193 -8.51 -10.24 -7.15
CA ARG A 193 -9.04 -10.12 -5.79
C ARG A 193 -8.15 -9.20 -4.96
N GLU A 194 -8.75 -8.53 -3.97
CA GLU A 194 -7.98 -7.79 -2.95
C GLU A 194 -6.89 -8.71 -2.37
N ALA A 195 -5.65 -8.22 -2.39
CA ALA A 195 -4.54 -8.97 -1.83
C ALA A 195 -4.79 -9.22 -0.33
N GLU A 196 -4.45 -10.41 0.16
CA GLU A 196 -4.50 -10.76 1.60
C GLU A 196 -5.90 -10.84 2.23
N CYS A 197 -6.95 -10.58 1.45
CA CYS A 197 -8.32 -10.74 1.90
C CYS A 197 -8.72 -12.23 1.88
N ILE A 198 -9.24 -12.72 3.01
CA ILE A 198 -9.60 -14.13 3.17
C ILE A 198 -11.11 -14.42 3.09
N ALA A 199 -11.97 -13.46 3.45
CA ALA A 199 -13.43 -13.54 3.38
C ALA A 199 -14.05 -12.16 3.17
N HIS A 200 -15.27 -12.12 2.61
CA HIS A 200 -16.04 -10.87 2.37
C HIS A 200 -15.27 -9.81 1.57
N CYS A 201 -14.41 -10.28 0.68
CA CYS A 201 -13.58 -9.43 -0.16
C CYS A 201 -14.43 -8.63 -1.13
N SER A 202 -13.91 -7.49 -1.57
CA SER A 202 -14.49 -6.77 -2.69
C SER A 202 -14.68 -7.73 -3.88
N ARG A 203 -15.77 -7.52 -4.65
CA ARG A 203 -16.11 -8.41 -5.76
C ARG A 203 -14.92 -8.58 -6.69
N THR A 204 -14.63 -9.84 -7.00
CA THR A 204 -13.67 -10.25 -8.02
C THR A 204 -13.90 -9.44 -9.30
N GLN A 205 -12.84 -8.87 -9.84
CA GLN A 205 -12.89 -8.18 -11.12
C GLN A 205 -12.22 -9.05 -12.16
N PHE A 206 -12.83 -9.08 -13.34
CA PHE A 206 -12.22 -9.69 -14.50
C PHE A 206 -11.41 -8.62 -15.22
N LEU A 207 -10.12 -8.87 -15.42
CA LEU A 207 -9.20 -7.96 -16.11
C LEU A 207 -8.56 -8.71 -17.29
N PRO A 208 -9.16 -8.67 -18.49
CA PRO A 208 -8.58 -9.28 -19.68
C PRO A 208 -7.41 -8.45 -20.21
N ILE A 209 -6.37 -9.16 -20.64
CA ILE A 209 -5.15 -8.61 -21.24
C ILE A 209 -4.95 -9.25 -22.61
N GLU A 210 -5.15 -8.44 -23.66
CA GLU A 210 -4.89 -8.85 -25.05
C GLU A 210 -3.47 -8.46 -25.44
N VAL A 211 -2.66 -9.40 -25.91
CA VAL A 211 -1.34 -9.09 -26.47
C VAL A 211 -1.49 -8.74 -27.95
N VAL A 212 -1.00 -7.57 -28.37
CA VAL A 212 -1.13 -7.10 -29.77
C VAL A 212 0.18 -7.03 -30.53
N ALA A 213 1.32 -7.07 -29.83
CA ALA A 213 2.64 -7.17 -30.42
C ALA A 213 3.65 -7.75 -29.43
N GLN A 214 4.69 -8.40 -29.96
CA GLN A 214 5.83 -8.89 -29.19
C GLN A 214 7.14 -8.52 -29.89
N GLN A 215 8.12 -8.06 -29.11
CA GLN A 215 9.50 -7.82 -29.57
C GLN A 215 10.47 -8.19 -28.44
N GLY A 216 11.10 -9.37 -28.56
CA GLY A 216 12.04 -9.85 -27.55
C GLY A 216 11.38 -10.02 -26.18
N ASP A 217 11.88 -9.28 -25.19
CA ASP A 217 11.37 -9.21 -23.82
C ASP A 217 10.25 -8.17 -23.64
N LYS A 218 9.78 -7.52 -24.72
CA LYS A 218 8.69 -6.56 -24.68
C LYS A 218 7.42 -7.11 -25.30
N ILE A 219 6.28 -6.76 -24.71
CA ILE A 219 4.94 -6.97 -25.26
C ILE A 219 4.16 -5.66 -25.23
N ALA A 220 3.36 -5.41 -26.25
CA ALA A 220 2.33 -4.37 -26.21
C ALA A 220 1.00 -5.05 -25.91
N VAL A 221 0.28 -4.57 -24.91
CA VAL A 221 -0.96 -5.18 -24.42
C VAL A 221 -2.07 -4.16 -24.30
N LYS A 222 -3.30 -4.58 -24.60
CA LYS A 222 -4.51 -3.86 -24.20
C LYS A 222 -5.00 -4.42 -22.88
N ILE A 223 -5.10 -3.56 -21.87
CA ILE A 223 -5.67 -3.90 -20.57
C ILE A 223 -7.08 -3.30 -20.53
N HIS A 224 -8.09 -4.14 -20.45
CA HIS A 224 -9.49 -3.72 -20.55
C HIS A 224 -10.06 -3.31 -19.19
N ALA A 225 -10.54 -2.07 -19.07
CA ALA A 225 -11.30 -1.57 -17.92
C ALA A 225 -12.82 -1.80 -18.06
N GLY A 226 -13.28 -2.19 -19.25
CA GLY A 226 -14.64 -2.57 -19.59
C GLY A 226 -14.74 -3.11 -21.02
N GLU A 227 -15.93 -3.48 -21.50
CA GLU A 227 -16.10 -4.14 -22.82
C GLU A 227 -15.61 -3.34 -24.04
N GLN A 228 -15.46 -2.02 -23.92
CA GLN A 228 -15.07 -1.12 -25.01
C GLN A 228 -13.94 -0.17 -24.62
N ASP A 229 -13.48 -0.24 -23.36
CA ASP A 229 -12.51 0.70 -22.80
C ASP A 229 -11.24 -0.04 -22.43
N TYR A 230 -10.14 0.30 -23.09
CA TYR A 230 -8.85 -0.33 -22.86
C TYR A 230 -7.73 0.71 -22.84
N GLU A 231 -6.68 0.36 -22.12
CA GLU A 231 -5.42 1.07 -22.11
C GLU A 231 -4.36 0.24 -22.83
N LEU A 232 -3.64 0.87 -23.77
CA LEU A 232 -2.52 0.22 -24.42
C LEU A 232 -1.24 0.50 -23.64
N VAL A 233 -0.58 -0.56 -23.18
CA VAL A 233 0.61 -0.49 -22.34
C VAL A 233 1.71 -1.36 -22.95
N VAL A 234 2.94 -0.85 -22.94
CA VAL A 234 4.12 -1.67 -23.25
C VAL A 234 4.67 -2.23 -21.94
N LEU A 235 4.74 -3.55 -21.85
CA LEU A 235 5.33 -4.28 -20.73
C LEU A 235 6.67 -4.88 -21.15
N THR A 236 7.65 -4.79 -20.27
CA THR A 236 8.96 -5.43 -20.42
C THR A 236 9.11 -6.52 -19.38
N LYS A 237 9.53 -7.71 -19.82
CA LYS A 237 9.86 -8.85 -18.96
C LYS A 237 11.20 -8.60 -18.31
N GLY A 238 11.28 -8.79 -17.00
CA GLY A 238 12.56 -8.59 -16.32
C GLY A 238 12.52 -8.98 -14.85
N ASP A 239 13.71 -9.20 -14.29
CA ASP A 239 13.85 -9.48 -12.87
C ASP A 239 13.81 -8.18 -12.05
N VAL A 240 12.61 -7.64 -11.92
CA VAL A 240 12.35 -6.36 -11.25
C VAL A 240 12.27 -6.63 -9.76
N LYS A 241 13.40 -6.53 -9.04
CA LYS A 241 13.53 -6.86 -7.60
C LYS A 241 14.27 -5.78 -6.78
N SER A 242 14.35 -4.55 -7.28
CA SER A 242 15.03 -3.47 -6.58
C SER A 242 14.12 -2.82 -5.55
N LEU A 243 14.59 -2.70 -4.31
CA LEU A 243 13.88 -1.95 -3.26
C LEU A 243 14.24 -0.47 -3.37
N GLU A 244 13.25 0.40 -3.55
CA GLU A 244 13.45 1.85 -3.64
C GLU A 244 13.13 2.59 -2.33
N HIS A 245 12.32 1.97 -1.46
CA HIS A 245 12.07 2.43 -0.09
C HIS A 245 12.79 1.55 0.94
N THR A 246 12.99 2.11 2.13
CA THR A 246 13.49 1.37 3.31
C THR A 246 12.35 0.74 4.10
N TYR A 247 11.21 1.41 4.19
CA TYR A 247 10.05 0.98 4.96
C TYR A 247 8.89 0.69 4.02
N TYR A 248 8.16 -0.37 4.32
CA TYR A 248 6.97 -0.77 3.58
C TYR A 248 5.86 -1.23 4.53
N ILE A 249 4.61 -1.03 4.15
CA ILE A 249 3.42 -1.42 4.91
C ILE A 249 2.64 -2.52 4.18
N GLU A 250 1.97 -3.39 4.93
CA GLU A 250 0.95 -4.26 4.34
C GLU A 250 -0.28 -3.44 3.91
N GLN A 251 -1.11 -3.96 2.99
CA GLN A 251 -2.29 -3.25 2.47
C GLN A 251 -3.60 -3.57 3.22
N ARG A 252 -3.54 -4.37 4.29
CA ARG A 252 -4.72 -4.77 5.06
C ARG A 252 -5.46 -3.56 5.62
N LEU A 253 -6.79 -3.57 5.50
CA LEU A 253 -7.69 -2.55 6.05
C LEU A 253 -7.81 -2.72 7.57
N SER A 254 -6.79 -2.22 8.29
CA SER A 254 -6.63 -2.33 9.74
C SER A 254 -6.19 -1.00 10.31
N ASP A 255 -6.62 -0.70 11.54
CA ASP A 255 -6.31 0.55 12.22
C ASP A 255 -4.85 0.57 12.72
N ASP A 256 -4.30 -0.61 13.01
CA ASP A 256 -2.88 -0.87 13.27
C ASP A 256 -2.32 -1.86 12.22
N ILE A 257 -1.25 -1.47 11.54
CA ILE A 257 -0.71 -2.14 10.35
C ILE A 257 0.77 -2.45 10.57
N TYR A 258 1.23 -3.64 10.18
CA TYR A 258 2.67 -3.95 10.23
C TYR A 258 3.47 -3.13 9.24
N VAL A 259 4.59 -2.60 9.72
CA VAL A 259 5.63 -1.98 8.90
C VAL A 259 6.83 -2.92 8.83
N SER A 260 7.27 -3.22 7.62
CA SER A 260 8.50 -3.94 7.35
C SER A 260 9.61 -2.96 7.00
N LYS A 261 10.79 -3.13 7.61
CA LYS A 261 12.03 -2.49 7.19
C LYS A 261 12.81 -3.48 6.35
N LEU A 262 12.77 -3.33 5.03
CA LEU A 262 13.37 -4.28 4.10
C LEU A 262 14.76 -3.82 3.66
N SER A 263 15.68 -4.77 3.58
CA SER A 263 17.08 -4.55 3.16
C SER A 263 17.56 -5.74 2.35
N THR A 264 18.22 -5.49 1.21
CA THR A 264 18.93 -6.53 0.43
C THR A 264 20.40 -6.67 0.84
N SER A 265 20.81 -6.04 1.95
CA SER A 265 22.15 -6.22 2.52
C SER A 265 22.28 -7.57 3.22
N THR A 266 23.40 -8.26 2.98
CA THR A 266 23.76 -9.50 3.67
C THR A 266 24.31 -9.28 5.09
N SER A 267 24.59 -8.02 5.46
CA SER A 267 25.21 -7.66 6.75
C SER A 267 24.26 -6.98 7.74
N LEU A 268 23.07 -6.57 7.28
CA LEU A 268 22.07 -5.90 8.11
C LEU A 268 20.76 -6.71 8.06
N PRO A 269 20.17 -7.07 9.21
CA PRO A 269 18.90 -7.75 9.22
C PRO A 269 17.81 -6.80 8.71
N SER A 270 16.85 -7.38 7.99
CA SER A 270 15.55 -6.75 7.78
C SER A 270 14.70 -6.87 9.04
N LEU A 271 13.59 -6.15 9.09
CA LEU A 271 12.46 -6.44 9.97
C LEU A 271 11.26 -6.69 9.07
N ILE A 272 10.82 -7.94 8.96
CA ILE A 272 9.69 -8.31 8.12
C ILE A 272 8.53 -8.68 9.02
N GLY A 273 7.43 -7.94 8.93
CA GLY A 273 6.23 -8.17 9.70
C GLY A 273 4.98 -8.10 8.82
N GLY A 274 3.92 -8.75 9.26
CA GLY A 274 2.67 -8.77 8.51
C GLY A 274 1.71 -9.84 8.99
N VAL A 275 0.60 -9.94 8.27
CA VAL A 275 -0.35 -11.04 8.37
C VAL A 275 -0.30 -11.87 7.09
N LEU A 276 0.00 -13.16 7.20
CA LEU A 276 0.06 -14.08 6.06
C LEU A 276 -1.23 -14.90 5.96
N THR A 277 -1.76 -15.07 4.76
CA THR A 277 -2.86 -16.02 4.53
C THR A 277 -2.28 -17.43 4.40
N ILE A 278 -2.72 -18.32 5.27
CA ILE A 278 -2.42 -19.75 5.26
C ILE A 278 -3.66 -20.49 4.78
N ASP A 279 -3.48 -21.40 3.82
CA ASP A 279 -4.58 -22.11 3.15
C ASP A 279 -4.20 -23.59 2.93
N TYR A 280 -5.07 -24.49 3.36
CA TYR A 280 -4.97 -25.93 3.14
C TYR A 280 -6.35 -26.60 3.27
N GLU A 281 -6.85 -27.20 2.17
CA GLU A 281 -8.18 -27.84 2.13
C GLU A 281 -9.29 -26.87 2.56
N ASP A 282 -9.97 -27.12 3.68
CA ASP A 282 -10.99 -26.24 4.28
C ASP A 282 -10.43 -25.30 5.37
N TYR A 283 -9.14 -25.42 5.69
CA TYR A 283 -8.45 -24.57 6.65
C TYR A 283 -7.90 -23.32 5.97
N LYS A 284 -8.46 -22.16 6.31
CA LYS A 284 -7.97 -20.85 5.86
C LYS A 284 -7.89 -19.86 7.03
N GLN A 285 -6.71 -19.32 7.29
CA GLN A 285 -6.48 -18.41 8.42
C GLN A 285 -5.48 -17.31 8.07
N GLN A 286 -5.64 -16.15 8.72
CA GLN A 286 -4.64 -15.09 8.75
C GLN A 286 -3.72 -15.28 9.96
N VAL A 287 -2.42 -15.38 9.72
CA VAL A 287 -1.40 -15.63 10.76
C VAL A 287 -0.47 -14.42 10.86
N PRO A 288 -0.46 -13.70 11.99
CA PRO A 288 0.49 -12.61 12.20
C PRO A 288 1.90 -13.16 12.37
N PHE A 289 2.88 -12.48 11.81
CA PHE A 289 4.28 -12.83 11.93
C PHE A 289 5.15 -11.57 11.99
N HIS A 290 6.31 -11.71 12.61
CA HIS A 290 7.35 -10.70 12.59
C HIS A 290 8.70 -11.37 12.85
N TYR A 291 9.67 -11.08 11.98
CA TYR A 291 10.99 -11.70 11.99
C TYR A 291 12.07 -10.66 11.68
N ALA A 292 13.30 -10.96 12.07
CA ALA A 292 14.47 -10.16 11.75
C ALA A 292 15.47 -10.92 10.84
N PRO A 293 15.08 -11.32 9.61
CA PRO A 293 15.91 -12.18 8.77
C PRO A 293 17.06 -11.44 8.09
N TYR A 294 18.12 -12.18 7.75
CA TYR A 294 19.17 -11.70 6.85
C TYR A 294 18.86 -12.10 5.41
N TYR A 295 19.21 -11.22 4.48
CA TYR A 295 19.16 -11.51 3.05
C TYR A 295 20.40 -12.30 2.64
N ASP A 296 20.25 -13.42 1.93
CA ASP A 296 21.37 -14.28 1.50
C ASP A 296 21.86 -14.02 0.07
N GLY A 297 21.20 -13.11 -0.65
CA GLY A 297 21.41 -12.84 -2.07
C GLY A 297 20.19 -13.14 -2.93
N ASP A 298 19.31 -14.04 -2.50
CA ASP A 298 18.05 -14.38 -3.17
C ASP A 298 16.85 -14.45 -2.21
N ASN A 299 17.08 -14.82 -0.95
CA ASN A 299 16.05 -15.07 0.04
C ASN A 299 16.34 -14.37 1.37
N TYR A 300 15.26 -14.04 2.08
CA TYR A 300 15.25 -13.77 3.50
C TYR A 300 15.13 -15.08 4.25
N LEU A 301 16.20 -15.49 4.92
CA LEU A 301 16.20 -16.74 5.71
C LEU A 301 15.54 -16.49 7.07
N ILE A 302 14.36 -17.07 7.26
CA ILE A 302 13.60 -16.98 8.51
C ILE A 302 14.00 -18.20 9.34
N LEU A 303 15.02 -18.01 10.19
CA LEU A 303 15.48 -19.06 11.09
C LEU A 303 14.39 -19.33 12.14
N SER A 304 14.02 -20.60 12.30
CA SER A 304 12.86 -21.11 13.06
C SER A 304 12.96 -20.97 14.60
N GLY A 305 13.58 -19.90 15.09
CA GLY A 305 13.78 -19.61 16.51
C GLY A 305 13.30 -18.21 16.89
N GLY A 306 11.98 -18.03 17.00
CA GLY A 306 11.33 -16.86 17.62
C GLY A 306 9.97 -16.52 16.98
N PRO A 307 9.05 -15.77 17.62
CA PRO A 307 8.83 -15.47 19.04
C PRO A 307 7.69 -16.37 19.61
N GLU A 308 7.21 -16.09 20.83
CA GLU A 308 6.05 -16.73 21.44
C GLU A 308 4.91 -16.97 20.45
N ARG A 309 4.50 -18.25 20.33
CA ARG A 309 3.31 -18.71 19.62
C ARG A 309 2.05 -18.23 20.35
N ASN A 310 1.87 -16.92 20.51
CA ASN A 310 0.56 -16.36 20.81
C ASN A 310 -0.25 -16.39 19.52
N LEU A 311 -0.59 -17.60 19.09
CA LEU A 311 -1.58 -17.83 18.07
C LEU A 311 -2.90 -17.35 18.68
N PHE A 312 -3.28 -16.12 18.36
CA PHE A 312 -4.69 -15.72 18.34
C PHE A 312 -5.39 -16.43 17.18
N GLY A 313 -5.28 -17.76 17.16
CA GLY A 313 -5.44 -18.61 16.01
C GLY A 313 -5.61 -20.06 16.45
N ARG A 314 -6.45 -20.80 15.75
CA ARG A 314 -6.71 -22.20 16.07
C ARG A 314 -5.85 -23.09 15.19
N SER A 315 -5.09 -24.00 15.79
CA SER A 315 -4.32 -25.01 15.07
C SER A 315 -5.23 -25.76 14.07
N LEU A 316 -4.66 -26.11 12.92
CA LEU A 316 -5.28 -27.06 12.01
C LEU A 316 -5.41 -28.39 12.76
N GLU A 317 -6.60 -28.97 12.80
CA GLU A 317 -6.84 -30.26 13.43
C GLU A 317 -7.28 -31.26 12.37
N LYS A 318 -6.54 -32.35 12.22
CA LYS A 318 -6.86 -33.42 11.26
C LYS A 318 -6.73 -34.79 11.92
N GLU A 319 -7.62 -35.70 11.53
CA GLU A 319 -7.64 -37.07 12.03
C GLU A 319 -7.00 -37.99 11.01
N PHE A 320 -6.09 -38.85 11.46
CA PHE A 320 -5.32 -39.75 10.62
C PHE A 320 -5.50 -41.20 11.07
N LEU A 321 -5.61 -42.11 10.11
CA LEU A 321 -5.56 -43.55 10.38
C LEU A 321 -4.10 -43.97 10.56
N ASN A 322 -3.77 -44.51 11.75
CA ASN A 322 -2.51 -45.20 11.96
C ASN A 322 -2.62 -46.62 11.36
N THR A 323 -1.90 -46.88 10.27
CA THR A 323 -1.93 -48.14 9.53
C THR A 323 -1.32 -49.31 10.32
N SER A 324 -0.40 -49.03 11.25
CA SER A 324 0.20 -50.05 12.12
C SER A 324 -0.73 -50.51 13.24
N THR A 325 -1.52 -49.61 13.83
CA THR A 325 -2.42 -49.93 14.95
C THR A 325 -3.90 -50.04 14.55
N GLN A 326 -4.27 -49.60 13.35
CA GLN A 326 -5.65 -49.49 12.85
C GLN A 326 -6.54 -48.60 13.73
N THR A 327 -5.94 -47.54 14.32
CA THR A 327 -6.64 -46.56 15.16
C THR A 327 -6.53 -45.17 14.58
N PHE A 328 -7.56 -44.35 14.75
CA PHE A 328 -7.49 -42.95 14.41
C PHE A 328 -6.75 -42.14 15.48
N LYS A 329 -5.96 -41.17 15.04
CA LYS A 329 -5.30 -40.20 15.90
C LYS A 329 -5.55 -38.80 15.37
N LYS A 330 -6.06 -37.94 16.24
CA LYS A 330 -6.21 -36.51 15.97
C LYS A 330 -4.88 -35.80 16.25
N LEU A 331 -4.37 -35.09 15.25
CA LEU A 331 -3.15 -34.29 15.33
C LEU A 331 -3.48 -32.82 15.09
N SER A 332 -2.70 -31.95 15.73
CA SER A 332 -2.81 -30.50 15.59
C SER A 332 -1.54 -29.96 14.95
N PHE A 333 -1.72 -28.97 14.09
CA PHE A 333 -0.64 -28.37 13.32
C PHE A 333 -0.71 -26.85 13.36
N ASP A 334 0.46 -26.24 13.49
CA ASP A 334 0.62 -24.80 13.35
C ASP A 334 1.48 -24.51 12.11
N PRO A 335 1.17 -23.45 11.34
CA PRO A 335 2.03 -23.03 10.24
C PRO A 335 3.32 -22.40 10.77
N ASN A 336 4.44 -22.74 10.12
CA ASN A 336 5.76 -22.17 10.36
C ASN A 336 6.33 -21.61 9.06
N ILE A 337 6.70 -20.33 9.07
CA ILE A 337 7.29 -19.64 7.92
C ILE A 337 8.79 -19.92 7.88
N LEU A 338 9.28 -20.40 6.74
CA LEU A 338 10.65 -20.86 6.55
C LEU A 338 11.54 -19.82 5.86
N SER A 339 10.98 -19.11 4.88
CA SER A 339 11.71 -18.09 4.12
C SER A 339 10.75 -17.12 3.44
N ALA A 340 11.29 -15.98 3.02
CA ALA A 340 10.63 -15.08 2.10
C ALA A 340 11.56 -14.71 0.94
N LYS A 341 11.00 -14.38 -0.22
CA LYS A 341 11.74 -13.98 -1.42
C LYS A 341 11.05 -12.78 -2.08
N ILE A 342 11.83 -11.84 -2.60
CA ILE A 342 11.29 -10.77 -3.45
C ILE A 342 10.85 -11.41 -4.78
N ALA A 343 9.55 -11.50 -4.99
CA ALA A 343 8.98 -11.99 -6.25
C ALA A 343 8.99 -10.90 -7.32
N ALA A 344 8.62 -9.68 -6.93
CA ALA A 344 8.73 -8.47 -7.74
C ALA A 344 8.84 -7.22 -6.84
N ALA A 345 9.59 -6.20 -7.26
CA ALA A 345 9.70 -4.92 -6.56
C ALA A 345 10.06 -3.79 -7.52
N LYS A 346 9.20 -2.78 -7.59
CA LYS A 346 9.39 -1.56 -8.40
C LYS A 346 8.71 -0.37 -7.75
N GLY A 347 9.39 0.77 -7.68
CA GLY A 347 8.86 1.96 -7.01
C GLY A 347 8.50 1.65 -5.56
N ASP A 348 7.25 1.96 -5.21
CA ASP A 348 6.72 1.71 -3.88
C ASP A 348 6.17 0.28 -3.71
N PHE A 349 6.02 -0.50 -4.77
CA PHE A 349 5.41 -1.83 -4.72
C PHE A 349 6.44 -2.93 -4.50
N VAL A 350 6.17 -3.83 -3.54
CA VAL A 350 6.95 -5.04 -3.30
C VAL A 350 6.01 -6.23 -3.10
N ALA A 351 6.21 -7.26 -3.90
CA ALA A 351 5.61 -8.57 -3.74
C ALA A 351 6.62 -9.54 -3.13
N LEU A 352 6.25 -10.14 -2.00
CA LEU A 352 7.04 -11.20 -1.36
C LEU A 352 6.33 -12.55 -1.51
N GLU A 353 7.09 -13.56 -1.92
CA GLU A 353 6.70 -14.97 -1.80
C GLU A 353 7.21 -15.49 -0.45
N PHE A 354 6.32 -16.11 0.33
CA PHE A 354 6.64 -16.78 1.58
C PHE A 354 6.52 -18.28 1.42
N VAL A 355 7.53 -19.02 1.87
CA VAL A 355 7.46 -20.47 1.99
C VAL A 355 7.14 -20.82 3.43
N TYR A 356 6.09 -21.61 3.64
CA TYR A 356 5.70 -22.10 4.97
C TYR A 356 5.43 -23.60 4.94
N ARG A 357 5.46 -24.24 6.10
CA ARG A 357 5.02 -25.63 6.28
C ARG A 357 4.19 -25.75 7.55
N PHE A 358 3.35 -26.75 7.63
CA PHE A 358 2.73 -27.10 8.91
C PHE A 358 3.71 -27.87 9.79
N GLU A 359 3.66 -27.65 11.09
CA GLU A 359 4.44 -28.37 12.10
C GLU A 359 3.50 -28.95 13.16
N ILE A 360 3.72 -30.22 13.52
CA ILE A 360 2.93 -30.90 14.55
C ILE A 360 3.16 -30.20 15.89
N VAL A 361 2.07 -29.86 16.58
CA VAL A 361 2.11 -29.31 17.92
C VAL A 361 1.53 -30.27 18.95
N PRO A 362 2.15 -30.37 20.15
CA PRO A 362 1.60 -31.17 21.22
C PRO A 362 0.26 -30.58 21.68
N THR A 363 -0.78 -31.39 21.72
CA THR A 363 -1.99 -31.09 22.49
C THR A 363 -1.99 -31.87 23.80
N LEU A 364 -2.79 -31.41 24.77
CA LEU A 364 -3.00 -32.08 26.04
C LEU A 364 -3.50 -33.54 25.87
N ASP A 365 -4.21 -33.83 24.77
CA ASP A 365 -4.89 -35.11 24.56
C ASP A 365 -4.10 -36.09 23.64
N SER A 366 -3.22 -35.62 22.76
CA SER A 366 -2.62 -36.47 21.69
C SER A 366 -1.10 -36.68 21.75
N GLY A 367 -0.35 -35.86 22.49
CA GLY A 367 1.12 -35.90 22.54
C GLY A 367 1.80 -35.63 21.18
N ILE A 368 3.13 -35.67 21.12
CA ILE A 368 3.90 -35.50 19.87
C ILE A 368 4.06 -36.84 19.17
N VAL A 369 3.83 -36.91 17.85
CA VAL A 369 4.19 -38.06 17.01
C VAL A 369 5.62 -37.84 16.48
N PRO A 370 6.60 -38.71 16.83
CA PRO A 370 7.96 -38.60 16.31
C PRO A 370 8.01 -38.74 14.78
N GLU A 371 8.94 -38.03 14.15
CA GLU A 371 9.14 -38.06 12.68
C GLU A 371 9.32 -39.47 12.12
N ALA A 372 10.02 -40.34 12.87
CA ALA A 372 10.22 -41.75 12.50
C ALA A 372 8.92 -42.56 12.38
N GLU A 373 7.82 -42.09 12.97
CA GLU A 373 6.52 -42.75 12.93
C GLU A 373 5.57 -42.16 11.88
N TRP A 374 5.95 -41.10 11.17
CA TRP A 374 5.03 -40.40 10.25
C TRP A 374 4.50 -41.31 9.14
N GLY A 375 5.33 -42.22 8.62
CA GLY A 375 4.92 -43.19 7.60
C GLY A 375 3.84 -44.19 8.06
N ASN A 376 3.52 -44.24 9.34
CA ASN A 376 2.39 -45.03 9.84
C ASN A 376 1.05 -44.33 9.64
N TYR A 377 1.02 -43.02 9.35
CA TYR A 377 -0.21 -42.23 9.26
C TYR A 377 -0.47 -41.85 7.80
N GLU A 378 -1.55 -42.37 7.22
CA GLU A 378 -1.91 -42.13 5.81
C GLU A 378 -2.19 -40.65 5.55
N GLY A 379 -1.45 -40.04 4.61
CA GLY A 379 -1.62 -38.63 4.21
C GLY A 379 -1.04 -37.60 5.20
N LEU A 380 -0.28 -38.02 6.22
CA LEU A 380 0.36 -37.09 7.16
C LEU A 380 1.48 -36.27 6.50
N ASP A 381 2.26 -36.91 5.63
CA ASP A 381 3.32 -36.27 4.86
C ASP A 381 2.80 -35.16 3.96
N ASP A 382 1.62 -35.34 3.34
CA ASP A 382 0.97 -34.32 2.52
C ASP A 382 0.70 -33.02 3.30
N VAL A 383 0.33 -33.11 4.58
CA VAL A 383 0.13 -31.93 5.44
C VAL A 383 1.44 -31.17 5.65
N MET A 384 2.57 -31.87 5.74
CA MET A 384 3.88 -31.31 6.08
C MET A 384 4.63 -30.72 4.87
N VAL A 385 4.12 -30.90 3.65
CA VAL A 385 4.72 -30.36 2.41
C VAL A 385 4.85 -28.83 2.48
N PRO A 386 6.01 -28.23 2.15
CA PRO A 386 6.13 -26.79 2.04
C PRO A 386 5.18 -26.20 1.00
N ARG A 387 4.58 -25.07 1.32
CA ARG A 387 3.61 -24.33 0.50
C ARG A 387 4.05 -22.90 0.33
N ARG A 388 3.51 -22.24 -0.70
CA ARG A 388 3.74 -20.83 -0.99
C ARG A 388 2.53 -20.00 -0.59
N SER A 389 2.79 -18.82 -0.07
CA SER A 389 1.81 -17.75 0.09
C SER A 389 2.45 -16.44 -0.35
N TYR A 390 1.64 -15.47 -0.68
CA TYR A 390 2.06 -14.24 -1.32
C TYR A 390 1.55 -13.04 -0.54
N LYS A 391 2.38 -12.00 -0.46
CA LYS A 391 2.04 -10.78 0.28
C LYS A 391 2.51 -9.54 -0.48
N ILE A 392 1.71 -8.48 -0.43
CA ILE A 392 2.04 -7.22 -1.07
C ILE A 392 2.35 -6.19 0.02
N TYR A 393 3.45 -5.48 -0.20
CA TYR A 393 3.91 -4.39 0.61
C TYR A 393 3.99 -3.12 -0.24
N ARG A 394 3.69 -1.96 0.37
CA ARG A 394 3.75 -0.65 -0.28
C ARG A 394 4.65 0.31 0.47
N GLY A 395 5.36 1.17 -0.27
CA GLY A 395 6.35 2.09 0.26
C GLY A 395 5.75 3.02 1.32
N LEU A 396 6.55 3.26 2.35
CA LEU A 396 6.30 4.21 3.43
C LEU A 396 7.43 5.22 3.46
N GLU A 397 7.08 6.50 3.40
CA GLU A 397 8.03 7.59 3.55
C GLU A 397 7.97 8.15 4.97
N MET A 398 9.13 8.29 5.61
CA MET A 398 9.24 8.92 6.92
C MET A 398 9.20 10.43 6.76
N MET A 399 8.43 11.12 7.61
CA MET A 399 8.16 12.55 7.52
C MET A 399 8.44 13.23 8.85
N ASP A 400 8.63 14.56 8.82
CA ASP A 400 8.68 15.37 10.04
C ASP A 400 7.31 15.36 10.75
N ILE A 401 7.33 15.47 12.08
CA ILE A 401 6.11 15.55 12.87
C ILE A 401 5.36 16.84 12.52
N PRO A 402 4.05 16.80 12.22
CA PRO A 402 3.28 18.00 11.89
C PRO A 402 3.19 18.97 13.08
N GLU A 403 2.83 20.22 12.81
CA GLU A 403 2.59 21.21 13.88
C GLU A 403 1.37 20.82 14.72
N LEU A 404 1.52 20.94 16.04
CA LEU A 404 0.50 20.57 17.02
C LEU A 404 -0.16 21.86 17.54
N SER A 405 -1.41 22.09 17.15
CA SER A 405 -2.14 23.31 17.50
C SER A 405 -3.36 23.00 18.36
N ALA A 406 -3.71 23.92 19.27
CA ALA A 406 -4.89 23.75 20.10
C ALA A 406 -6.16 23.62 19.23
N GLY A 407 -7.01 22.65 19.56
CA GLY A 407 -8.22 22.29 18.82
C GLY A 407 -7.98 21.38 17.61
N SER A 408 -6.73 21.07 17.27
CA SER A 408 -6.44 20.05 16.24
C SER A 408 -6.63 18.64 16.82
N GLN A 409 -7.03 17.71 15.95
CA GLN A 409 -7.30 16.32 16.31
C GLN A 409 -6.39 15.37 15.53
N THR A 410 -6.02 14.27 16.17
CA THR A 410 -5.28 13.19 15.51
C THR A 410 -5.71 11.82 16.01
N LEU A 411 -5.54 10.82 15.17
CA LEU A 411 -5.63 9.40 15.50
C LEU A 411 -4.21 8.83 15.70
N GLY A 412 -4.08 7.53 15.96
CA GLY A 412 -2.80 6.83 15.91
C GLY A 412 -1.94 6.90 17.18
N LEU A 413 -2.27 7.75 18.15
CA LEU A 413 -1.48 7.96 19.38
C LEU A 413 -1.99 7.16 20.58
N SER A 414 -2.44 5.91 20.41
CA SER A 414 -2.94 5.15 21.58
C SER A 414 -2.92 3.62 21.44
N PRO A 415 -1.85 2.92 21.83
CA PRO A 415 -1.82 1.46 21.80
C PRO A 415 -2.34 0.82 23.10
N ILE A 416 -3.43 1.36 23.68
CA ILE A 416 -4.07 1.00 24.98
C ILE A 416 -3.55 1.87 26.15
N LEU A 417 -4.18 3.04 26.32
CA LEU A 417 -4.10 3.82 27.55
C LEU A 417 -5.30 3.49 28.41
N SER A 418 -5.10 3.25 29.71
CA SER A 418 -6.21 2.98 30.64
C SER A 418 -6.19 3.92 31.83
N GLY A 419 -7.35 4.45 32.20
CA GLY A 419 -7.55 5.29 33.38
C GLY A 419 -8.72 4.80 34.23
N GLU A 420 -8.70 5.14 35.52
CA GLU A 420 -9.82 4.90 36.42
C GLU A 420 -10.90 5.97 36.23
N LEU A 421 -12.16 5.56 36.27
CA LEU A 421 -13.31 6.46 36.23
C LEU A 421 -13.64 6.96 37.63
N SER A 422 -14.18 8.18 37.73
CA SER A 422 -14.75 8.78 38.94
C SER A 422 -15.78 7.87 39.64
N THR A 423 -16.45 7.03 38.86
CA THR A 423 -17.49 6.08 39.28
C THR A 423 -16.95 4.74 39.76
N GLY A 424 -15.63 4.50 39.72
CA GLY A 424 -14.99 3.23 40.09
C GLY A 424 -14.78 2.26 38.91
N GLY A 425 -15.25 2.62 37.72
CA GLY A 425 -15.01 1.88 36.48
C GLY A 425 -13.65 2.13 35.83
N THR A 426 -13.48 1.66 34.59
CA THR A 426 -12.25 1.87 33.80
C THR A 426 -12.54 2.37 32.41
N PHE A 427 -11.66 3.23 31.89
CA PHE A 427 -11.69 3.69 30.50
C PHE A 427 -10.41 3.29 29.79
N SER A 428 -10.52 2.63 28.65
CA SER A 428 -9.44 2.27 27.76
C SER A 428 -9.58 2.98 26.41
N ALA A 429 -8.57 3.77 26.04
CA ALA A 429 -8.45 4.39 24.73
C ALA A 429 -7.54 3.52 23.84
N VAL A 430 -8.00 3.11 22.67
CA VAL A 430 -7.21 2.29 21.72
C VAL A 430 -7.34 2.88 20.32
N ASN A 431 -6.27 3.45 19.79
CA ASN A 431 -6.22 4.09 18.47
C ASN A 431 -7.40 5.04 18.20
N THR A 432 -7.73 5.86 19.21
CA THR A 432 -8.85 6.79 19.19
C THR A 432 -8.38 8.23 18.94
N THR A 433 -9.32 9.17 18.88
CA THR A 433 -9.05 10.59 18.62
C THR A 433 -8.50 11.29 19.86
N LEU A 434 -7.29 11.83 19.73
CA LEU A 434 -6.71 12.79 20.66
C LEU A 434 -7.03 14.20 20.15
N GLU A 435 -7.57 15.06 21.01
CA GLU A 435 -7.64 16.50 20.75
C GLU A 435 -6.50 17.22 21.45
N PHE A 436 -5.69 17.98 20.71
CA PHE A 436 -4.64 18.79 21.28
C PHE A 436 -5.24 20.01 21.98
N THR A 437 -4.93 20.20 23.26
CA THR A 437 -5.30 21.40 24.03
C THR A 437 -4.23 22.48 23.93
N SER A 438 -2.99 22.09 23.59
CA SER A 438 -1.85 22.96 23.30
C SER A 438 -0.79 22.20 22.49
N ALA A 439 0.34 22.83 22.19
CA ALA A 439 1.48 22.15 21.54
C ALA A 439 2.13 21.05 22.41
N THR A 440 1.86 21.04 23.73
CA THR A 440 2.48 20.11 24.69
C THR A 440 1.46 19.30 25.48
N ALA A 441 0.18 19.35 25.13
CA ALA A 441 -0.87 18.63 25.84
C ALA A 441 -2.05 18.30 24.91
N GLY A 442 -2.71 17.19 25.20
CA GLY A 442 -3.95 16.77 24.56
C GLY A 442 -4.86 16.02 25.53
N VAL A 443 -6.05 15.68 25.07
CA VAL A 443 -7.06 14.99 25.86
C VAL A 443 -7.78 13.92 25.03
N TYR A 444 -7.95 12.74 25.62
CA TYR A 444 -8.91 11.75 25.14
C TYR A 444 -10.24 11.93 25.85
N THR A 445 -11.34 11.82 25.12
CA THR A 445 -12.69 11.87 25.68
C THR A 445 -13.45 10.60 25.29
N ALA A 446 -14.24 10.08 26.22
CA ALA A 446 -15.22 9.02 25.97
C ALA A 446 -16.48 9.31 26.78
N THR A 447 -17.60 8.77 26.33
CA THR A 447 -18.89 8.83 26.99
C THR A 447 -19.22 7.45 27.55
N ASP A 448 -19.85 7.40 28.71
CA ASP A 448 -20.46 6.18 29.21
C ASP A 448 -21.79 5.99 28.48
N GLY A 449 -21.89 4.96 27.64
CA GLY A 449 -23.11 4.68 26.86
C GLY A 449 -24.33 4.28 27.70
N VAL A 450 -24.17 4.01 29.00
CA VAL A 450 -25.25 3.72 29.94
C VAL A 450 -25.68 4.96 30.72
N THR A 451 -24.73 5.72 31.25
CA THR A 451 -25.02 6.88 32.13
C THR A 451 -25.05 8.22 31.39
N GLY A 452 -24.42 8.31 30.22
CA GLY A 452 -24.18 9.54 29.48
C GLY A 452 -23.07 10.42 30.06
N GLU A 453 -22.37 9.99 31.11
CA GLU A 453 -21.26 10.75 31.70
C GLU A 453 -20.07 10.81 30.75
N GLN A 454 -19.46 11.99 30.61
CA GLN A 454 -18.22 12.14 29.84
C GLN A 454 -16.99 12.01 30.72
N HIS A 455 -16.04 11.22 30.26
CA HIS A 455 -14.77 10.96 30.92
C HIS A 455 -13.61 11.47 30.07
N ARG A 456 -12.55 11.91 30.75
CA ARG A 456 -11.41 12.59 30.14
C ARG A 456 -10.09 12.00 30.62
N LEU A 457 -9.14 11.86 29.70
CA LEU A 457 -7.78 11.42 29.97
C LEU A 457 -6.80 12.47 29.45
N ASP A 458 -6.16 13.21 30.33
CA ASP A 458 -5.17 14.22 29.95
C ASP A 458 -3.83 13.56 29.60
N VAL A 459 -3.23 14.01 28.50
CA VAL A 459 -1.97 13.47 27.97
C VAL A 459 -0.98 14.61 27.79
N SER A 460 0.23 14.43 28.30
CA SER A 460 1.34 15.36 28.05
C SER A 460 2.10 14.93 26.80
N VAL A 461 2.53 15.90 26.01
CA VAL A 461 3.14 15.67 24.70
C VAL A 461 4.46 16.44 24.62
N SER A 462 5.50 15.81 24.09
CA SER A 462 6.76 16.45 23.73
C SER A 462 7.18 16.03 22.33
N LYS A 463 7.69 16.98 21.55
CA LYS A 463 7.96 16.82 20.12
C LYS A 463 9.40 17.24 19.81
N THR A 464 10.08 16.46 18.96
CA THR A 464 11.27 16.86 18.19
C THR A 464 10.88 17.04 16.72
N GLN A 465 11.85 17.25 15.83
CA GLN A 465 11.57 17.29 14.39
C GLN A 465 10.98 15.96 13.88
N ASP A 466 11.52 14.83 14.34
CA ASP A 466 11.30 13.49 13.80
C ASP A 466 10.58 12.52 14.74
N THR A 467 10.38 12.92 16.01
CA THR A 467 9.72 12.09 17.03
C THR A 467 8.69 12.85 17.83
N LEU A 468 7.66 12.13 18.27
CA LEU A 468 6.62 12.59 19.17
C LEU A 468 6.54 11.62 20.34
N SER A 469 6.70 12.12 21.55
CA SER A 469 6.48 11.36 22.78
C SER A 469 5.21 11.84 23.45
N TYR A 470 4.37 10.90 23.86
CA TYR A 470 3.20 11.20 24.67
C TYR A 470 3.23 10.38 25.96
N THR A 471 2.82 11.01 27.05
CA THR A 471 2.93 10.49 28.41
C THR A 471 1.62 10.65 29.14
N PHE A 472 1.16 9.55 29.73
CA PHE A 472 -0.01 9.45 30.59
C PHE A 472 0.37 8.63 31.83
N ALA A 473 0.10 9.15 33.03
CA ALA A 473 0.55 8.55 34.28
C ALA A 473 2.06 8.18 34.23
N ASP A 474 2.40 6.91 34.42
CA ASP A 474 3.76 6.35 34.34
C ASP A 474 4.12 5.78 32.96
N TYR A 475 3.18 5.79 32.00
CA TYR A 475 3.38 5.30 30.65
C TYR A 475 3.88 6.42 29.72
N THR A 476 4.96 6.15 28.99
CA THR A 476 5.47 7.03 27.92
C THR A 476 5.74 6.20 26.67
N GLN A 477 5.28 6.70 25.53
CA GLN A 477 5.54 6.10 24.23
C GLN A 477 6.06 7.14 23.25
N THR A 478 7.07 6.75 22.49
CA THR A 478 7.62 7.55 21.39
C THR A 478 7.20 6.95 20.07
N VAL A 479 6.81 7.81 19.14
CA VAL A 479 6.43 7.46 17.77
C VAL A 479 7.14 8.39 16.78
N ARG A 480 7.23 7.93 15.54
CA ARG A 480 7.63 8.71 14.36
C ARG A 480 6.42 8.98 13.50
N TYR A 481 6.57 9.80 12.45
CA TYR A 481 5.50 10.10 11.52
C TYR A 481 5.90 9.69 10.10
N GLY A 482 4.93 9.26 9.31
CA GLY A 482 5.17 8.92 7.92
C GLY A 482 3.92 8.96 7.07
N GLN A 483 4.14 8.80 5.77
CA GLN A 483 3.12 8.86 4.74
C GLN A 483 3.14 7.57 3.92
N PHE A 484 1.96 6.95 3.81
CA PHE A 484 1.70 5.78 2.99
C PHE A 484 1.64 6.16 1.52
N PHE A 485 1.77 5.16 0.63
CA PHE A 485 1.63 5.30 -0.81
C PHE A 485 0.36 6.03 -1.29
N ASN A 486 -0.74 5.92 -0.54
CA ASN A 486 -2.03 6.55 -0.85
C ASN A 486 -2.16 7.98 -0.26
N ASN A 487 -1.04 8.60 0.14
CA ASN A 487 -0.93 9.88 0.83
C ASN A 487 -1.53 9.92 2.25
N GLN A 488 -1.99 8.79 2.79
CA GLN A 488 -2.48 8.71 4.15
C GLN A 488 -1.32 8.82 5.14
N SER A 489 -1.51 9.58 6.22
CA SER A 489 -0.47 9.74 7.23
C SER A 489 -0.70 8.81 8.43
N ALA A 490 0.39 8.37 9.04
CA ALA A 490 0.37 7.46 10.17
C ALA A 490 1.48 7.78 11.19
N TYR A 491 1.22 7.41 12.44
CA TYR A 491 2.26 7.34 13.46
C TYR A 491 2.87 5.95 13.48
N ILE A 492 4.19 5.91 13.56
CA ILE A 492 4.98 4.69 13.44
C ILE A 492 5.64 4.41 14.79
N ARG A 493 5.32 3.25 15.35
CA ARG A 493 5.77 2.79 16.65
C ARG A 493 6.67 1.59 16.47
N GLU A 494 7.90 1.70 16.95
CA GLU A 494 8.84 0.58 17.02
C GLU A 494 8.76 -0.04 18.43
N ARG A 495 8.60 -1.36 18.50
CA ARG A 495 8.70 -2.12 19.74
C ARG A 495 10.00 -2.92 19.71
N GLY A 496 10.88 -2.67 20.68
CA GLY A 496 12.11 -3.44 20.87
C GLY A 496 11.88 -4.75 21.65
N GLY A 497 12.98 -5.39 22.04
CA GLY A 497 12.99 -6.67 22.77
C GLY A 497 13.56 -7.81 21.94
N ASP A 498 13.34 -9.05 22.39
CA ASP A 498 13.82 -10.26 21.71
C ASP A 498 13.14 -10.50 20.36
N SER A 499 11.99 -9.84 20.14
CA SER A 499 11.23 -9.90 18.90
C SER A 499 10.76 -8.51 18.46
N PRO A 500 11.64 -7.75 17.80
CA PRO A 500 11.32 -6.40 17.38
C PRO A 500 10.28 -6.40 16.26
N PHE A 501 9.35 -5.46 16.34
CA PHE A 501 8.39 -5.20 15.26
C PHE A 501 8.04 -3.72 15.18
N ILE A 502 7.50 -3.31 14.05
CA ILE A 502 7.09 -1.94 13.78
C ILE A 502 5.62 -1.95 13.39
N LEU A 503 4.84 -1.05 13.98
CA LEU A 503 3.44 -0.85 13.66
C LEU A 503 3.22 0.59 13.20
N ALA A 504 2.32 0.78 12.25
CA ALA A 504 1.82 2.07 11.83
C ALA A 504 0.33 2.15 12.16
N SER A 505 -0.03 3.19 12.90
CA SER A 505 -1.41 3.50 13.26
C SER A 505 -1.85 4.77 12.52
N ILE A 506 -2.98 4.72 11.82
CA ILE A 506 -3.48 5.82 10.99
C ILE A 506 -3.60 7.09 11.84
N ALA A 507 -3.00 8.20 11.39
CA ALA A 507 -3.04 9.48 12.10
C ALA A 507 -4.22 10.35 11.65
N LYS A 508 -4.66 10.18 10.40
CA LYS A 508 -5.74 10.98 9.81
C LYS A 508 -6.49 10.19 8.74
N LEU A 509 -7.81 10.34 8.72
CA LEU A 509 -8.68 9.81 7.67
C LEU A 509 -9.05 10.89 6.63
N PRO A 510 -9.40 10.53 5.38
CA PRO A 510 -9.73 11.48 4.32
C PRO A 510 -11.09 12.17 4.54
N GLY A 511 -11.09 13.30 5.25
CA GLY A 511 -12.26 14.18 5.42
C GLY A 511 -13.41 13.59 6.25
N GLN A 512 -14.27 14.45 6.80
CA GLN A 512 -15.46 14.00 7.53
C GLN A 512 -16.61 13.74 6.57
N VAL A 513 -17.32 12.64 6.78
CA VAL A 513 -18.59 12.33 6.13
C VAL A 513 -19.71 12.87 7.02
N GLU A 514 -20.76 13.44 6.43
CA GLU A 514 -22.03 13.70 7.11
C GLU A 514 -22.87 12.41 7.03
N PRO A 515 -22.95 11.59 8.09
CA PRO A 515 -23.61 10.30 8.01
C PRO A 515 -25.13 10.45 7.96
N THR A 516 -25.76 9.53 7.24
CA THR A 516 -27.22 9.35 7.22
C THR A 516 -27.58 8.01 7.83
N GLN A 517 -28.83 7.86 8.29
CA GLN A 517 -29.32 6.55 8.74
C GLN A 517 -29.13 5.45 7.68
N ALA A 518 -29.27 5.78 6.39
CA ALA A 518 -29.07 4.83 5.29
C ALA A 518 -27.63 4.30 5.19
N ASP A 519 -26.63 5.06 5.66
CA ASP A 519 -25.25 4.57 5.73
C ASP A 519 -25.12 3.44 6.76
N TYR A 520 -25.87 3.49 7.85
CA TYR A 520 -25.85 2.49 8.92
C TYR A 520 -26.80 1.30 8.70
N MET A 521 -27.86 1.46 7.92
CA MET A 521 -28.84 0.39 7.62
C MET A 521 -28.28 -0.62 6.60
N ARG A 522 -27.19 -1.29 6.96
CA ARG A 522 -26.45 -2.26 6.14
C ARG A 522 -26.00 -3.46 6.99
N THR A 523 -25.63 -4.55 6.31
CA THR A 523 -24.94 -5.66 6.97
C THR A 523 -23.44 -5.39 6.98
N PHE A 524 -22.89 -5.29 8.18
CA PHE A 524 -21.47 -5.08 8.42
C PHE A 524 -20.79 -6.35 8.91
N TYR A 525 -19.58 -6.57 8.43
CA TYR A 525 -18.69 -7.63 8.89
C TYR A 525 -17.48 -7.05 9.60
N ILE A 526 -17.08 -7.66 10.70
CA ILE A 526 -15.81 -7.37 11.36
C ILE A 526 -14.78 -8.37 10.83
N ASP A 527 -13.73 -7.86 10.19
CA ASP A 527 -12.58 -8.68 9.79
C ASP A 527 -11.88 -9.20 11.05
N THR A 528 -11.98 -10.50 11.29
CA THR A 528 -11.19 -11.18 12.32
C THR A 528 -10.12 -12.05 11.69
N MET A 529 -9.04 -12.31 12.43
CA MET A 529 -7.94 -13.14 11.90
C MET A 529 -8.32 -14.63 11.75
N ASP A 530 -9.46 -15.05 12.32
CA ASP A 530 -9.91 -16.45 12.45
C ASP A 530 -11.11 -16.86 11.55
N LEU A 531 -11.34 -16.13 10.46
CA LEU A 531 -12.63 -16.15 9.73
C LEU A 531 -13.15 -17.53 9.28
N ASN A 532 -12.29 -18.51 8.96
CA ASN A 532 -12.72 -19.80 8.39
C ASN A 532 -12.43 -21.04 9.25
N ASN A 533 -12.19 -20.92 10.55
CA ASN A 533 -12.21 -22.09 11.44
C ASN A 533 -13.65 -22.49 11.82
N LYS A 534 -14.39 -23.05 10.84
CA LYS A 534 -15.79 -23.51 11.00
C LYS A 534 -16.80 -22.39 11.35
N GLY A 535 -16.89 -21.35 10.50
CA GLY A 535 -18.13 -20.57 10.32
C GLY A 535 -18.41 -19.39 11.28
N ARG A 536 -17.43 -18.84 12.00
CA ARG A 536 -17.68 -17.70 12.89
C ARG A 536 -17.38 -16.36 12.20
N HIS A 537 -18.37 -15.83 11.50
CA HIS A 537 -18.33 -14.44 11.02
C HIS A 537 -18.89 -13.50 12.07
N LEU A 538 -18.20 -12.40 12.34
CA LEU A 538 -18.76 -11.34 13.16
C LEU A 538 -19.66 -10.47 12.28
N VAL A 539 -20.94 -10.36 12.64
CA VAL A 539 -21.95 -9.63 11.86
C VAL A 539 -22.65 -8.61 12.73
N LEU A 540 -22.85 -7.42 12.19
CA LEU A 540 -23.67 -6.35 12.76
C LEU A 540 -24.68 -5.91 11.71
N GLU A 541 -25.97 -6.08 12.00
CA GLU A 541 -27.05 -5.78 11.06
C GLU A 541 -28.27 -5.16 11.81
N PRO A 542 -28.44 -3.83 11.75
CA PRO A 542 -29.65 -3.17 12.25
C PRO A 542 -30.86 -3.46 11.34
N GLN A 543 -32.01 -3.74 11.96
CA GLN A 543 -33.28 -4.00 11.31
C GLN A 543 -34.21 -2.80 11.41
N SER A 544 -35.07 -2.62 10.40
CA SER A 544 -35.99 -1.48 10.33
C SER A 544 -36.99 -1.36 11.51
N ASP A 545 -37.18 -2.42 12.28
CA ASP A 545 -38.08 -2.47 13.45
C ASP A 545 -37.36 -2.18 14.79
N GLY A 546 -36.10 -1.73 14.76
CA GLY A 546 -35.31 -1.40 15.94
C GLY A 546 -34.57 -2.59 16.55
N ARG A 547 -34.75 -3.82 16.02
CA ARG A 547 -33.93 -4.99 16.39
C ARG A 547 -32.57 -4.94 15.70
N ALA A 548 -31.57 -5.58 16.29
CA ALA A 548 -30.26 -5.74 15.67
C ALA A 548 -29.78 -7.19 15.77
N ILE A 549 -29.20 -7.70 14.70
CA ILE A 549 -28.45 -8.95 14.69
C ILE A 549 -26.99 -8.60 14.97
N ILE A 550 -26.47 -9.09 16.09
CA ILE A 550 -25.08 -8.92 16.48
C ILE A 550 -24.53 -10.29 16.82
N TYR A 551 -23.71 -10.84 15.95
CA TYR A 551 -23.05 -12.13 16.19
C TYR A 551 -21.57 -11.87 16.41
N THR A 552 -21.04 -12.25 17.59
CA THR A 552 -19.59 -12.25 17.79
C THR A 552 -19.09 -13.55 18.41
N GLY A 553 -18.56 -14.45 17.59
CA GLY A 553 -17.67 -15.53 18.03
C GLY A 553 -18.17 -16.43 19.18
N GLY A 554 -19.48 -16.47 19.46
CA GLY A 554 -20.08 -17.22 20.58
C GLY A 554 -20.38 -16.43 21.86
N ILE A 555 -20.20 -15.11 21.90
CA ILE A 555 -20.45 -14.27 23.12
C ILE A 555 -21.78 -13.50 23.04
N PHE A 556 -22.25 -13.15 21.83
CA PHE A 556 -23.46 -12.34 21.64
C PHE A 556 -24.47 -13.04 20.71
N GLY A 557 -25.70 -13.16 21.19
CA GLY A 557 -26.85 -13.75 20.48
C GLY A 557 -27.73 -12.70 19.79
N PRO A 558 -28.75 -13.12 19.02
CA PRO A 558 -29.54 -12.26 18.11
C PRO A 558 -30.46 -11.23 18.80
N ASN A 559 -30.33 -11.02 20.11
CA ASN A 559 -31.21 -10.20 20.92
C ASN A 559 -30.61 -8.81 21.16
N GLY A 560 -30.32 -8.08 20.07
CA GLY A 560 -29.88 -6.69 20.13
C GLY A 560 -31.02 -5.70 19.86
N ARG A 561 -30.86 -4.45 20.32
CA ARG A 561 -31.61 -3.29 19.82
C ARG A 561 -30.64 -2.22 19.34
N TRP A 562 -31.11 -1.33 18.50
CA TRP A 562 -30.34 -0.16 18.08
C TRP A 562 -31.19 1.11 18.07
N GLN A 563 -30.52 2.26 18.08
CA GLN A 563 -31.13 3.58 17.88
C GLN A 563 -30.17 4.53 17.16
N MET A 564 -30.72 5.56 16.50
CA MET A 564 -29.92 6.71 16.05
C MET A 564 -29.80 7.72 17.19
N GLU A 565 -28.60 8.27 17.36
CA GLU A 565 -28.32 9.34 18.32
C GLU A 565 -28.44 10.72 17.67
N GLU A 566 -28.51 11.77 18.51
CA GLU A 566 -28.61 13.16 18.05
C GLU A 566 -27.37 13.63 17.27
N ASP A 567 -26.21 13.02 17.50
CA ASP A 567 -24.95 13.36 16.81
C ASP A 567 -24.76 12.55 15.50
N ASN A 568 -25.84 11.92 15.01
CA ASN A 568 -25.88 11.04 13.84
C ASN A 568 -25.02 9.77 13.96
N SER A 569 -24.62 9.37 15.16
CA SER A 569 -24.08 8.03 15.43
C SER A 569 -25.20 6.99 15.59
N MET A 570 -24.85 5.71 15.53
CA MET A 570 -25.78 4.60 15.80
C MET A 570 -25.31 3.80 17.01
N SER A 571 -26.19 3.65 17.99
CA SER A 571 -25.94 2.82 19.18
C SER A 571 -26.65 1.49 19.10
N PHE A 572 -26.01 0.46 19.67
CA PHE A 572 -26.53 -0.88 19.83
C PHE A 572 -26.45 -1.30 21.29
N ILE A 573 -27.41 -2.09 21.76
CA ILE A 573 -27.44 -2.62 23.13
C ILE A 573 -27.68 -4.13 23.13
N LEU A 574 -26.89 -4.85 23.94
CA LEU A 574 -26.94 -6.31 24.04
C LEU A 574 -26.41 -6.87 25.38
N PRO A 575 -26.99 -7.96 25.92
CA PRO A 575 -28.24 -8.56 25.47
C PRO A 575 -29.42 -7.62 25.78
N CYS A 576 -30.47 -7.71 24.97
CA CYS A 576 -31.68 -6.93 25.14
C CYS A 576 -32.91 -7.80 24.89
N ASN A 577 -33.61 -8.12 25.98
CA ASN A 577 -34.82 -8.95 25.95
C ASN A 577 -36.12 -8.13 25.97
N GLU A 578 -36.02 -6.80 26.15
CA GLU A 578 -37.17 -5.89 26.11
C GLU A 578 -37.50 -5.46 24.68
N ASP A 579 -38.66 -4.82 24.48
CA ASP A 579 -39.13 -4.43 23.16
C ASP A 579 -38.33 -3.27 22.57
N THR A 580 -37.84 -2.35 23.40
CA THR A 580 -37.15 -1.13 22.95
C THR A 580 -35.73 -0.98 23.50
N TYR A 581 -34.90 -0.19 22.80
CA TYR A 581 -33.55 0.18 23.26
C TYR A 581 -33.59 0.85 24.63
N ALA A 582 -34.50 1.81 24.83
CA ALA A 582 -34.61 2.58 26.07
C ALA A 582 -34.97 1.72 27.29
N GLU A 583 -35.87 0.76 27.13
CA GLU A 583 -36.20 -0.20 28.21
C GLU A 583 -34.97 -1.02 28.61
N CYS A 584 -34.24 -1.56 27.63
CA CYS A 584 -32.99 -2.29 27.88
C CYS A 584 -31.90 -1.42 28.52
N LEU A 585 -31.81 -0.15 28.13
CA LEU A 585 -30.86 0.79 28.73
C LEU A 585 -31.17 1.00 30.22
N SER A 586 -32.45 1.13 30.57
CA SER A 586 -32.92 1.37 31.94
C SER A 586 -32.85 0.14 32.86
N ALA A 587 -32.82 -1.08 32.32
CA ALA A 587 -32.81 -2.32 33.10
C ALA A 587 -31.55 -2.46 33.96
N GLN A 588 -31.63 -2.88 35.22
CA GLN A 588 -30.43 -3.03 36.05
C GLN A 588 -29.79 -4.42 35.88
N THR A 589 -29.28 -4.69 34.68
CA THR A 589 -28.66 -5.97 34.28
C THR A 589 -27.33 -5.75 33.57
N GLU A 590 -26.52 -6.80 33.49
CA GLU A 590 -25.31 -6.77 32.69
C GLU A 590 -25.67 -6.51 31.22
N LYS A 591 -24.92 -5.60 30.60
CA LYS A 591 -25.16 -5.17 29.22
C LYS A 591 -23.92 -4.58 28.59
N ASN A 592 -23.94 -4.54 27.27
CA ASN A 592 -22.98 -3.89 26.41
C ASN A 592 -23.72 -2.84 25.60
N VAL A 593 -23.21 -1.61 25.59
CA VAL A 593 -23.65 -0.55 24.69
C VAL A 593 -22.52 -0.28 23.71
N LEU A 594 -22.80 -0.36 22.41
CA LEU A 594 -21.85 -0.13 21.33
C LEU A 594 -22.32 1.07 20.52
N ASN A 595 -21.60 2.18 20.55
CA ASN A 595 -21.87 3.34 19.70
C ASN A 595 -20.89 3.38 18.53
N PHE A 596 -21.41 3.65 17.32
CA PHE A 596 -20.62 3.75 16.09
C PHE A 596 -20.83 5.11 15.44
N LYS A 597 -19.77 5.91 15.41
CA LYS A 597 -19.71 7.18 14.69
C LYS A 597 -18.93 7.03 13.40
N LEU A 598 -19.57 7.25 12.26
CA LEU A 598 -18.94 7.11 10.95
C LEU A 598 -17.88 8.19 10.75
N LEU A 599 -16.66 7.78 10.41
CA LEU A 599 -15.54 8.69 10.14
C LEU A 599 -15.29 8.83 8.64
N TYR A 600 -15.24 7.71 7.91
CA TYR A 600 -14.87 7.69 6.50
C TYR A 600 -15.51 6.49 5.78
N LYS A 601 -15.84 6.68 4.49
CA LYS A 601 -16.41 5.64 3.63
C LYS A 601 -15.46 5.33 2.48
N GLN A 602 -15.23 4.05 2.23
CA GLN A 602 -14.55 3.55 1.06
C GLN A 602 -15.32 2.39 0.45
N ARG A 603 -14.86 1.88 -0.69
CA ARG A 603 -15.59 0.89 -1.49
C ARG A 603 -15.82 -0.41 -0.72
N GLU A 604 -14.84 -0.86 0.04
CA GLU A 604 -14.83 -2.15 0.74
C GLU A 604 -15.63 -2.11 2.05
N GLY A 605 -15.81 -0.93 2.63
CA GLY A 605 -16.34 -0.77 3.97
C GLY A 605 -16.12 0.60 4.55
N TYR A 606 -16.49 0.76 5.82
CA TYR A 606 -16.55 2.05 6.51
C TYR A 606 -15.65 2.03 7.75
N TRP A 607 -15.03 3.18 8.01
CA TRP A 607 -14.28 3.43 9.24
C TRP A 607 -15.20 4.10 10.26
N PHE A 608 -15.29 3.50 11.45
CA PHE A 608 -16.04 4.02 12.57
C PHE A 608 -15.12 4.35 13.72
N MET A 609 -15.47 5.40 14.47
CA MET A 609 -15.11 5.47 15.87
C MET A 609 -16.14 4.65 16.64
N ARG A 610 -15.68 3.64 17.37
CA ARG A 610 -16.49 2.74 18.18
C ARG A 610 -16.25 3.03 19.65
N GLU A 611 -17.34 3.26 20.37
CA GLU A 611 -17.34 3.28 21.84
C GLU A 611 -18.09 2.06 22.35
N HIS A 612 -17.50 1.37 23.31
CA HIS A 612 -18.08 0.18 23.91
C HIS A 612 -18.08 0.32 25.43
N THR A 613 -19.27 0.42 26.00
CA THR A 613 -19.48 0.37 27.44
C THR A 613 -19.96 -1.03 27.82
N HIS A 614 -19.14 -1.77 28.56
CA HIS A 614 -19.55 -2.97 29.25
C HIS A 614 -19.93 -2.60 30.69
N TYR A 615 -21.20 -2.75 31.03
CA TYR A 615 -21.75 -2.45 32.34
C TYR A 615 -22.05 -3.75 33.06
N SER A 616 -21.33 -4.01 34.15
CA SER A 616 -21.37 -5.26 34.90
C SER A 616 -21.19 -5.02 36.40
N GLN A 617 -21.52 -6.02 37.21
CA GLN A 617 -21.16 -6.00 38.63
C GLN A 617 -19.71 -6.42 38.81
N ASP A 618 -18.99 -5.72 39.67
CA ASP A 618 -17.67 -6.13 40.15
C ASP A 618 -17.77 -7.20 41.26
N ASP A 619 -16.61 -7.64 41.76
CA ASP A 619 -16.52 -8.62 42.85
C ASP A 619 -17.18 -8.15 44.16
N ASN A 620 -17.42 -6.83 44.32
CA ASN A 620 -18.09 -6.21 45.46
C ASN A 620 -19.60 -6.00 45.22
N GLN A 621 -20.15 -6.54 44.13
CA GLN A 621 -21.55 -6.37 43.69
C GLN A 621 -21.92 -4.91 43.36
N GLN A 622 -20.92 -4.04 43.14
CA GLN A 622 -21.13 -2.69 42.66
C GLN A 622 -21.20 -2.68 41.14
N TRP A 623 -22.15 -1.94 40.60
CA TRP A 623 -22.30 -1.78 39.16
C TRP A 623 -21.33 -0.73 38.64
N ASN A 624 -20.44 -1.14 37.75
CA ASN A 624 -19.42 -0.28 37.18
C ASN A 624 -19.39 -0.41 35.65
N SER A 625 -18.89 0.64 35.00
CA SER A 625 -18.69 0.66 33.56
C SER A 625 -17.22 0.43 33.20
N ARG A 626 -17.00 -0.42 32.20
CA ARG A 626 -15.73 -0.52 31.48
C ARG A 626 -15.94 0.01 30.07
N ILE A 627 -15.29 1.12 29.75
CA ILE A 627 -15.45 1.82 28.47
C ILE A 627 -14.21 1.54 27.62
N THR A 628 -14.41 1.08 26.39
CA THR A 628 -13.36 0.97 25.37
C THR A 628 -13.71 1.85 24.20
N HIS A 629 -12.82 2.77 23.82
CA HIS A 629 -13.02 3.68 22.71
C HIS A 629 -11.94 3.44 21.66
N ASN A 630 -12.34 3.00 20.46
CA ASN A 630 -11.42 2.59 19.42
C ASN A 630 -11.89 2.88 18.00
N MET A 631 -10.95 3.13 17.10
CA MET A 631 -11.24 3.11 15.67
C MET A 631 -11.44 1.66 15.20
N GLN A 632 -12.40 1.44 14.30
CA GLN A 632 -12.67 0.13 13.74
C GLN A 632 -13.11 0.24 12.28
N PHE A 633 -12.53 -0.60 11.42
CA PHE A 633 -13.02 -0.80 10.06
C PHE A 633 -14.06 -1.91 10.04
N LEU A 634 -15.20 -1.66 9.40
CA LEU A 634 -16.25 -2.64 9.16
C LEU A 634 -16.48 -2.80 7.66
N ARG A 635 -16.36 -4.04 7.15
CA ARG A 635 -16.68 -4.34 5.74
C ARG A 635 -18.17 -4.28 5.51
N VAL A 636 -18.58 -3.69 4.40
CA VAL A 636 -19.97 -3.70 3.95
C VAL A 636 -20.17 -4.88 3.03
N CYS A 637 -21.21 -5.68 3.27
CA CYS A 637 -21.56 -6.73 2.32
C CYS A 637 -22.82 -6.39 1.53
N ASP A 638 -22.70 -6.38 0.20
CA ASP A 638 -23.83 -6.19 -0.71
C ASP A 638 -24.59 -7.50 -1.00
N VAL A 639 -23.93 -8.66 -0.94
CA VAL A 639 -24.52 -9.99 -1.15
C VAL A 639 -23.79 -11.01 -0.27
N CYS A 640 -24.27 -11.22 0.96
CA CYS A 640 -23.73 -12.25 1.85
C CYS A 640 -24.82 -13.18 2.36
N TYR A 641 -24.46 -14.45 2.48
CA TYR A 641 -25.26 -15.45 3.17
C TYR A 641 -24.50 -15.82 4.45
N TYR A 642 -25.07 -15.52 5.61
CA TYR A 642 -24.64 -16.09 6.87
C TYR A 642 -25.66 -17.12 7.31
N SER A 643 -25.21 -18.35 7.56
CA SER A 643 -26.03 -19.37 8.20
C SER A 643 -25.82 -19.32 9.70
N SER A 644 -26.88 -19.44 10.48
CA SER A 644 -26.84 -19.50 11.94
C SER A 644 -26.24 -20.79 12.52
N ASN A 645 -25.48 -21.55 11.74
CA ASN A 645 -24.94 -22.85 12.13
C ASN A 645 -23.59 -22.72 12.85
#